data_AF-A0AA91B913-F1
#
_entry.id   AF-A0AA91B913-F1
#
_cell.length_a   1.000
_cell.length_b   1.000
_cell.length_c   1.000
_cell.angle_alpha   90.00
_cell.angle_beta   90.00
_cell.angle_gamma   90.00
#
_symmetry.space_group_name_H-M   'P 1'
#
loop_
_entity.id
_entity.type
_entity.pdbx_description
1 polymer ?
#
loop_
_entity_poly.entity_id
_entity_poly.type
_entity_poly.pdbx_seq_one_letter_code
_entity_poly.pdbx_strand_id
1 'polypeptide(L)'
;MLHPTLRTTPIALSLLFALGFSSTLSAAVSDVRVNPSVQQAETTGNHLEVSRQIRLVQNGSPNYFIEQQKRKYLTHPTQSSGFWANKSETLKIEYQHHGEDINVLPELWIVPINKGKDENRGKQIVKLKPGINEIEVKHAGAIYFAATNQPGSSEIIINLLEGGKPMPHFILGENTPEDWQINLKKYGDSPFAELVGKRMILTMPIKNMRKQATDPEGVLVLWDRIVDLAEEQFGLSSKRAFPHRATPFQYQFTSKSDSTSGYMSASDFGLRTNMSGIPEVITTDLLKKAWGPWHELGHHYQMRAWTFDNDGETTVNLTSLYVQRALGETSRLEAESRWNNVYELMASTGHNYEDVDSYIRFAMFWQLDLTFGQDFYQRLGDRYRTMTPTEQPKNNDEKKQRFILETSRVAGVNLTSFFHRWGLKPTKDTSAQLEAMNLPQLTKPIWLNTDANIAHTYPLTEQNMTGDVRLPDTVNAGDIFSVSVDVTNRDASALTYRWDIPSGVQVIADRGHEITLRAPQNVLQNAMLSIPVTVTDNNNMAIRLASSTRLKTTGDNISFRDAFNDVIKQRYQIEGDINLWNDASPKGVVGTYYQSDNTLTHTRDYYRLKTRSYWYFPSNQTSNEYWEYLESYDGSQFLKGEVGDVDQSIEVEQVVEEVKPVAQCDVPTWNARVYSEPTTVSKNGRIYTNKWWVSATAMPGDIAETDTTGNGTGWGKVWEDKGPCDVAVKDELQSAIESKPVTPQQCNTPSWEQKAYGEPTKVSKNGRIYINKWWVAADNIPGDDAVTDTTGNGTGWSKVWEDKGAC
;
A
#
# COMPACT_ATOMS: atom_id res chain seq x y z
N MET A 1 -34.36 27.25 66.64
CA MET A 1 -33.37 26.25 67.13
C MET A 1 -34.15 25.03 67.58
N LEU A 2 -33.86 23.83 67.05
CA LEU A 2 -34.17 22.50 67.62
C LEU A 2 -33.67 21.40 66.65
N HIS A 3 -33.66 20.14 67.09
CA HIS A 3 -33.00 19.03 66.39
C HIS A 3 -33.78 18.48 65.16
N PRO A 4 -33.09 17.95 64.13
CA PRO A 4 -33.72 17.18 63.06
C PRO A 4 -33.99 15.72 63.48
N THR A 5 -35.01 15.10 62.89
CA THR A 5 -35.33 13.68 63.07
C THR A 5 -35.48 12.95 61.72
N LEU A 6 -34.91 11.73 61.66
CA LEU A 6 -35.41 10.47 61.05
C LEU A 6 -36.64 10.60 60.10
N ARG A 7 -36.76 9.96 58.92
CA ARG A 7 -36.24 8.67 58.36
C ARG A 7 -36.70 8.59 56.86
N THR A 8 -36.55 7.58 55.97
CA THR A 8 -36.05 6.17 55.98
C THR A 8 -35.72 5.71 54.52
N THR A 9 -34.72 4.81 54.32
CA THR A 9 -34.58 3.76 53.25
C THR A 9 -34.66 4.09 51.73
N PRO A 10 -34.20 3.20 50.82
CA PRO A 10 -33.30 2.02 50.96
C PRO A 10 -32.05 2.06 50.05
N ILE A 11 -31.22 1.01 50.09
CA ILE A 11 -30.02 0.82 49.26
C ILE A 11 -30.38 0.16 47.92
N ALA A 12 -29.88 0.71 46.80
CA ALA A 12 -29.75 -0.01 45.52
C ALA A 12 -28.69 0.61 44.58
N LEU A 13 -28.10 -0.24 43.74
CA LEU A 13 -27.45 0.08 42.45
C LEU A 13 -26.17 0.95 42.41
N SER A 14 -25.07 0.45 42.98
CA SER A 14 -23.69 0.95 42.73
C SER A 14 -22.79 -0.12 42.13
N LEU A 15 -23.14 -0.69 40.96
CA LEU A 15 -22.41 -1.83 40.37
C LEU A 15 -22.44 -1.90 38.82
N LEU A 16 -22.74 -0.80 38.12
CA LEU A 16 -22.95 -0.80 36.66
C LEU A 16 -22.03 0.15 35.84
N PHE A 17 -21.12 0.88 36.49
CA PHE A 17 -20.18 1.79 35.79
C PHE A 17 -18.79 1.20 35.50
N ALA A 18 -18.52 -0.05 35.89
CA ALA A 18 -17.24 -0.72 35.65
C ALA A 18 -17.15 -1.48 34.31
N LEU A 19 -18.26 -1.61 33.57
CA LEU A 19 -18.36 -2.43 32.35
C LEU A 19 -18.39 -1.60 31.04
N GLY A 20 -18.48 -0.27 31.12
CA GLY A 20 -18.67 0.61 29.96
C GLY A 20 -17.44 0.88 29.09
N PHE A 21 -16.25 0.42 29.49
CA PHE A 21 -14.98 0.72 28.80
C PHE A 21 -14.37 -0.45 28.01
N SER A 22 -14.89 -1.67 28.13
CA SER A 22 -14.46 -2.81 27.30
C SER A 22 -15.18 -2.90 25.96
N SER A 23 -16.39 -2.35 25.86
CA SER A 23 -17.25 -2.47 24.67
C SER A 23 -16.78 -1.62 23.48
N THR A 24 -16.11 -0.49 23.71
CA THR A 24 -15.61 0.37 22.62
C THR A 24 -14.40 -0.22 21.90
N LEU A 25 -13.58 -1.03 22.59
CA LEU A 25 -12.53 -1.83 21.95
C LEU A 25 -13.13 -3.00 21.16
N SER A 26 -14.17 -3.64 21.68
CA SER A 26 -14.81 -4.79 21.03
C SER A 26 -15.62 -4.41 19.77
N ALA A 27 -16.32 -3.26 19.78
CA ALA A 27 -17.15 -2.83 18.65
C ALA A 27 -16.34 -2.50 17.37
N ALA A 28 -15.08 -2.10 17.50
CA ALA A 28 -14.20 -1.80 16.36
C ALA A 28 -13.64 -3.05 15.65
N VAL A 29 -13.85 -4.25 16.21
CA VAL A 29 -13.21 -5.50 15.74
C VAL A 29 -14.10 -6.30 14.78
N SER A 30 -15.40 -6.03 14.73
CA SER A 30 -16.38 -6.89 14.02
C SER A 30 -16.40 -6.79 12.49
N ASP A 31 -15.73 -5.81 11.88
CA ASP A 31 -15.73 -5.59 10.41
C ASP A 31 -14.35 -5.82 9.75
N VAL A 32 -13.44 -6.53 10.45
CA VAL A 32 -12.15 -6.95 9.89
C VAL A 32 -12.33 -8.28 9.17
N ARG A 33 -12.41 -8.26 7.83
CA ARG A 33 -12.24 -9.48 7.03
C ARG A 33 -10.87 -10.09 7.34
N VAL A 34 -10.87 -11.33 7.85
CA VAL A 34 -9.66 -12.15 7.96
C VAL A 34 -9.07 -12.32 6.57
N ASN A 35 -7.83 -11.88 6.38
CA ASN A 35 -7.06 -12.20 5.19
C ASN A 35 -6.34 -13.54 5.48
N PRO A 36 -6.63 -14.64 4.77
CA PRO A 36 -6.15 -15.98 5.13
C PRO A 36 -4.69 -16.20 4.69
N SER A 37 -3.76 -15.50 5.33
CA SER A 37 -2.31 -15.63 5.13
C SER A 37 -1.59 -16.44 6.22
N VAL A 38 -2.35 -17.19 7.01
CA VAL A 38 -1.89 -18.37 7.76
C VAL A 38 -2.77 -19.51 7.29
N GLN A 39 -2.20 -20.49 6.58
CA GLN A 39 -2.93 -21.70 6.24
C GLN A 39 -3.13 -22.53 7.50
N GLN A 40 -4.36 -22.98 7.75
CA GLN A 40 -4.60 -24.07 8.67
C GLN A 40 -3.87 -25.31 8.14
N ALA A 41 -2.78 -25.69 8.80
CA ALA A 41 -2.30 -27.05 8.68
C ALA A 41 -3.33 -27.97 9.36
N GLU A 42 -3.98 -28.85 8.59
CA GLU A 42 -4.68 -30.01 9.15
C GLU A 42 -3.66 -31.03 9.67
N THR A 43 -2.89 -30.64 10.68
CA THR A 43 -2.01 -31.52 11.43
C THR A 43 -2.67 -31.82 12.77
N THR A 44 -3.12 -33.06 12.93
CA THR A 44 -3.54 -33.62 14.22
C THR A 44 -2.31 -33.86 15.11
N GLY A 45 -1.64 -32.76 15.46
CA GLY A 45 -0.39 -32.70 16.19
C GLY A 45 -0.43 -31.59 17.24
N ASN A 46 0.61 -31.54 18.08
CA ASN A 46 0.64 -30.61 19.20
C ASN A 46 1.00 -29.20 18.70
N HIS A 47 0.05 -28.26 18.72
CA HIS A 47 0.22 -26.86 18.24
C HIS A 47 1.39 -26.08 18.90
N LEU A 48 1.96 -26.62 19.98
CA LEU A 48 3.16 -26.14 20.68
C LEU A 48 4.50 -26.60 20.06
N GLU A 49 4.51 -27.24 18.89
CA GLU A 49 5.71 -27.70 18.19
C GLU A 49 5.93 -26.90 16.89
N VAL A 50 7.01 -26.10 16.83
CA VAL A 50 7.33 -25.29 15.64
C VAL A 50 7.73 -26.19 14.46
N SER A 51 7.08 -26.01 13.32
CA SER A 51 7.35 -26.78 12.09
C SER A 51 8.76 -26.52 11.54
N ARG A 52 9.49 -27.60 11.23
CA ARG A 52 10.76 -27.54 10.48
C ARG A 52 10.58 -27.34 8.96
N GLN A 53 9.36 -27.49 8.45
CA GLN A 53 8.99 -27.08 7.09
C GLN A 53 8.37 -25.69 7.13
N ILE A 54 8.94 -24.76 6.36
CA ILE A 54 8.56 -23.34 6.31
C ILE A 54 8.23 -23.00 4.86
N ARG A 55 7.09 -22.36 4.64
CA ARG A 55 6.60 -21.93 3.31
C ARG A 55 6.77 -20.42 3.21
N LEU A 56 7.51 -19.93 2.21
CA LEU A 56 7.85 -18.51 2.11
C LEU A 56 6.88 -17.75 1.20
N VAL A 57 6.22 -16.74 1.77
CA VAL A 57 5.41 -15.77 1.03
C VAL A 57 6.33 -14.86 0.21
N GLN A 58 6.01 -14.69 -1.07
CA GLN A 58 6.77 -13.86 -2.03
C GLN A 58 6.18 -12.45 -2.08
N ASN A 59 6.77 -11.51 -1.33
CA ASN A 59 6.23 -10.15 -1.11
C ASN A 59 6.89 -9.06 -1.98
N GLY A 60 7.76 -9.42 -2.93
CA GLY A 60 8.63 -8.48 -3.64
C GLY A 60 9.86 -8.08 -2.82
N SER A 61 10.55 -7.03 -3.26
CA SER A 61 11.72 -6.50 -2.56
C SER A 61 11.37 -5.22 -1.77
N PRO A 62 11.88 -5.02 -0.54
CA PRO A 62 11.74 -3.74 0.18
C PRO A 62 12.20 -2.51 -0.63
N ASN A 63 13.16 -2.66 -1.55
CA ASN A 63 13.62 -1.58 -2.45
C ASN A 63 12.48 -1.08 -3.35
N TYR A 64 11.63 -1.98 -3.86
CA TYR A 64 10.48 -1.61 -4.68
C TYR A 64 9.50 -0.75 -3.88
N PHE A 65 9.19 -1.16 -2.64
CA PHE A 65 8.28 -0.41 -1.78
C PHE A 65 8.87 0.93 -1.32
N ILE A 66 10.16 1.02 -0.97
CA ILE A 66 10.76 2.30 -0.55
C ILE A 66 10.80 3.32 -1.70
N GLU A 67 11.02 2.87 -2.94
CA GLU A 67 11.08 3.73 -4.13
C GLU A 67 9.71 4.29 -4.54
N GLN A 68 8.63 3.54 -4.28
CA GLN A 68 7.26 4.03 -4.42
C GLN A 68 6.88 4.94 -3.23
N GLN A 69 7.12 4.47 -2.01
CA GLN A 69 6.69 5.14 -0.76
C GLN A 69 7.56 6.37 -0.39
N LYS A 70 8.69 6.60 -1.07
CA LYS A 70 9.67 7.70 -0.84
C LYS A 70 10.20 7.81 0.61
N ARG A 71 10.15 6.70 1.35
CA ARG A 71 10.52 6.58 2.78
C ARG A 71 12.05 6.56 3.01
N LYS A 72 12.48 6.68 4.28
CA LYS A 72 13.90 6.72 4.69
C LYS A 72 14.56 5.34 4.72
N TYR A 73 13.96 4.33 5.38
CA TYR A 73 14.58 3.02 5.61
C TYR A 73 13.78 1.82 5.07
N LEU A 74 14.52 0.81 4.63
CA LEU A 74 14.03 -0.47 4.11
C LEU A 74 13.36 -1.30 5.23
N THR A 75 12.19 -1.85 4.92
CA THR A 75 11.44 -2.76 5.79
C THR A 75 12.06 -4.16 5.83
N HIS A 76 11.66 -5.00 6.80
CA HIS A 76 12.32 -6.29 7.03
C HIS A 76 11.80 -7.36 6.04
N PRO A 77 12.64 -7.92 5.14
CA PRO A 77 12.17 -8.84 4.09
C PRO A 77 11.87 -10.26 4.60
N THR A 78 12.30 -10.61 5.81
CA THR A 78 12.26 -12.00 6.28
C THR A 78 10.98 -12.33 7.03
N GLN A 79 10.58 -13.60 6.93
CA GLN A 79 9.59 -14.26 7.79
C GLN A 79 10.32 -15.01 8.92
N SER A 80 9.68 -15.14 10.10
CA SER A 80 10.25 -15.91 11.21
C SER A 80 10.26 -17.42 10.91
N SER A 81 11.21 -18.12 11.54
CA SER A 81 11.22 -19.58 11.60
C SER A 81 10.85 -20.15 12.97
N GLY A 82 10.90 -19.36 14.06
CA GLY A 82 10.88 -19.87 15.43
C GLY A 82 12.12 -20.69 15.86
N PHE A 83 13.19 -20.73 15.05
CA PHE A 83 14.45 -21.43 15.35
C PHE A 83 15.64 -20.48 15.57
N TRP A 84 16.69 -21.01 16.19
CA TRP A 84 17.96 -20.34 16.46
C TRP A 84 19.16 -21.28 16.32
N ALA A 85 20.36 -20.73 16.11
CA ALA A 85 21.59 -21.53 15.99
C ALA A 85 22.76 -20.99 16.81
N ASN A 86 23.72 -21.87 17.12
CA ASN A 86 24.96 -21.55 17.82
C ASN A 86 26.09 -21.27 16.83
N LYS A 87 27.14 -20.56 17.27
CA LYS A 87 28.37 -20.44 16.47
C LYS A 87 28.97 -21.84 16.22
N SER A 88 29.41 -22.08 14.98
CA SER A 88 29.97 -23.32 14.45
C SER A 88 29.05 -24.55 14.62
N GLU A 89 27.75 -24.30 14.73
CA GLU A 89 26.71 -25.26 14.39
C GLU A 89 26.60 -25.32 12.85
N THR A 90 26.36 -26.50 12.28
CA THR A 90 26.07 -26.64 10.85
C THR A 90 24.56 -26.79 10.68
N LEU A 91 23.97 -25.94 9.84
CA LEU A 91 22.58 -26.09 9.40
C LEU A 91 22.56 -26.86 8.08
N LYS A 92 21.64 -27.82 7.97
CA LYS A 92 21.34 -28.54 6.74
C LYS A 92 19.94 -28.17 6.30
N ILE A 93 19.86 -27.42 5.20
CA ILE A 93 18.63 -26.78 4.75
C ILE A 93 18.36 -27.23 3.32
N GLU A 94 17.27 -27.94 3.12
CA GLU A 94 16.76 -28.20 1.79
C GLU A 94 15.85 -27.04 1.35
N TYR A 95 16.06 -26.54 0.15
CA TYR A 95 15.18 -25.59 -0.51
C TYR A 95 14.54 -26.27 -1.72
N GLN A 96 13.20 -26.35 -1.73
CA GLN A 96 12.37 -26.89 -2.81
C GLN A 96 11.58 -25.75 -3.48
N HIS A 97 11.40 -25.86 -4.79
CA HIS A 97 10.74 -24.86 -5.63
C HIS A 97 9.80 -25.52 -6.64
N HIS A 98 8.57 -25.04 -6.74
CA HIS A 98 7.55 -25.54 -7.66
C HIS A 98 6.78 -24.37 -8.31
N GLY A 99 6.42 -24.47 -9.60
CA GLY A 99 5.69 -23.42 -10.33
C GLY A 99 6.58 -22.54 -11.21
N GLU A 100 6.18 -21.28 -11.41
CA GLU A 100 6.87 -20.27 -12.23
C GLU A 100 8.32 -20.04 -11.81
N ASP A 101 9.23 -19.91 -12.78
CA ASP A 101 10.64 -19.61 -12.50
C ASP A 101 10.86 -18.25 -11.81
N ILE A 102 11.87 -18.24 -10.92
CA ILE A 102 12.22 -17.10 -10.07
C ILE A 102 13.67 -16.66 -10.34
N ASN A 103 13.93 -15.35 -10.28
CA ASN A 103 15.28 -14.80 -10.49
C ASN A 103 16.04 -14.47 -9.20
N VAL A 104 15.37 -14.38 -8.04
CA VAL A 104 16.03 -14.19 -6.74
C VAL A 104 15.88 -15.45 -5.88
N LEU A 105 17.00 -16.18 -5.73
CA LEU A 105 17.11 -17.29 -4.78
C LEU A 105 16.76 -16.82 -3.35
N PRO A 106 15.98 -17.60 -2.58
CA PRO A 106 15.63 -17.25 -1.20
C PRO A 106 16.88 -17.23 -0.31
N GLU A 107 16.81 -16.43 0.76
CA GLU A 107 17.95 -16.18 1.65
C GLU A 107 17.68 -16.69 3.06
N LEU A 108 18.61 -17.50 3.59
CA LEU A 108 18.76 -17.69 5.04
C LEU A 108 19.37 -16.44 5.65
N TRP A 109 18.73 -15.91 6.69
CA TRP A 109 19.24 -14.82 7.52
C TRP A 109 19.43 -15.33 8.96
N ILE A 110 20.64 -15.17 9.51
CA ILE A 110 20.93 -15.42 10.93
C ILE A 110 21.24 -14.08 11.58
N VAL A 111 20.38 -13.64 12.50
CA VAL A 111 20.46 -12.30 13.13
C VAL A 111 20.88 -12.46 14.60
N PRO A 112 22.07 -11.97 14.99
CA PRO A 112 22.49 -11.94 16.40
C PRO A 112 21.60 -11.02 17.25
N ILE A 113 21.28 -11.47 18.47
CA ILE A 113 20.48 -10.72 19.45
C ILE A 113 21.40 -10.37 20.63
N ASN A 114 21.86 -9.11 20.69
CA ASN A 114 22.90 -8.68 21.63
C ASN A 114 22.38 -8.52 23.06
N LYS A 115 23.25 -8.73 24.06
CA LYS A 115 22.97 -8.56 25.49
C LYS A 115 24.06 -7.73 26.14
N GLY A 116 23.68 -6.81 27.03
CA GLY A 116 24.64 -6.03 27.80
C GLY A 116 25.69 -5.39 26.90
N LYS A 117 26.97 -5.67 27.16
CA LYS A 117 28.12 -5.14 26.40
C LYS A 117 28.66 -6.07 25.29
N ASP A 118 27.89 -7.07 24.85
CA ASP A 118 28.27 -7.96 23.74
C ASP A 118 28.79 -7.19 22.51
N GLU A 119 29.70 -7.78 21.75
CA GLU A 119 30.13 -7.22 20.46
C GLU A 119 28.93 -7.17 19.49
N ASN A 120 28.71 -6.02 18.84
CA ASN A 120 27.78 -5.94 17.72
C ASN A 120 28.38 -6.75 16.54
N ARG A 121 27.67 -7.77 16.10
CA ARG A 121 28.10 -8.67 15.02
C ARG A 121 27.05 -8.66 13.92
N GLY A 122 27.48 -8.44 12.68
CA GLY A 122 26.59 -8.35 11.54
C GLY A 122 25.79 -9.65 11.31
N LYS A 123 24.57 -9.51 10.77
CA LYS A 123 23.75 -10.63 10.31
C LYS A 123 24.49 -11.45 9.25
N GLN A 124 24.41 -12.78 9.35
CA GLN A 124 24.87 -13.69 8.30
C GLN A 124 23.72 -13.90 7.32
N ILE A 125 23.96 -13.61 6.03
CA ILE A 125 23.02 -13.86 4.93
C ILE A 125 23.64 -14.91 4.01
N VAL A 126 22.84 -15.90 3.58
CA VAL A 126 23.25 -16.96 2.65
C VAL A 126 22.11 -17.23 1.65
N LYS A 127 22.38 -17.07 0.36
CA LYS A 127 21.45 -17.49 -0.71
C LYS A 127 21.40 -19.01 -0.80
N LEU A 128 20.20 -19.57 -0.76
CA LEU A 128 19.94 -21.00 -0.82
C LEU A 128 19.82 -21.45 -2.28
N LYS A 129 20.52 -22.52 -2.65
CA LYS A 129 20.36 -23.19 -3.96
C LYS A 129 19.29 -24.27 -3.86
N PRO A 130 18.56 -24.59 -4.94
CA PRO A 130 17.62 -25.71 -4.94
C PRO A 130 18.30 -27.02 -4.52
N GLY A 131 17.60 -27.84 -3.72
CA GLY A 131 18.16 -29.01 -3.06
C GLY A 131 18.82 -28.69 -1.71
N ILE A 132 19.74 -29.55 -1.27
CA ILE A 132 20.35 -29.48 0.06
C ILE A 132 21.52 -28.48 0.11
N ASN A 133 21.49 -27.60 1.11
CA ASN A 133 22.53 -26.63 1.44
C ASN A 133 23.09 -26.97 2.83
N GLU A 134 24.41 -27.08 2.96
CA GLU A 134 25.10 -27.21 4.25
C GLU A 134 25.83 -25.91 4.60
N ILE A 135 25.53 -25.33 5.77
CA ILE A 135 25.87 -23.95 6.12
C ILE A 135 26.46 -23.88 7.53
N GLU A 136 27.74 -23.50 7.67
CA GLU A 136 28.31 -23.19 8.98
C GLU A 136 27.78 -21.84 9.49
N VAL A 137 27.36 -21.81 10.76
CA VAL A 137 26.87 -20.63 11.46
C VAL A 137 28.03 -19.86 12.06
N LYS A 138 28.37 -18.70 11.50
CA LYS A 138 29.54 -17.88 11.91
C LYS A 138 29.34 -17.28 13.30
N HIS A 139 28.11 -16.89 13.64
CA HIS A 139 27.70 -16.24 14.88
C HIS A 139 26.33 -16.77 15.35
N ALA A 140 26.14 -16.92 16.65
CA ALA A 140 24.85 -17.35 17.19
C ALA A 140 23.78 -16.27 16.97
N GLY A 141 22.57 -16.69 16.58
CA GLY A 141 21.48 -15.78 16.23
C GLY A 141 20.17 -16.51 15.90
N ALA A 142 19.08 -15.75 15.84
CA ALA A 142 17.77 -16.23 15.42
C ALA A 142 17.76 -16.46 13.90
N ILE A 143 17.05 -17.50 13.46
CA ILE A 143 16.95 -17.91 12.06
C ILE A 143 15.70 -17.31 11.43
N TYR A 144 15.86 -16.73 10.24
CA TYR A 144 14.77 -16.21 9.42
C TYR A 144 15.03 -16.53 7.95
N PHE A 145 13.99 -16.41 7.14
CA PHE A 145 14.09 -16.65 5.69
C PHE A 145 13.41 -15.53 4.91
N ALA A 146 14.03 -15.11 3.79
CA ALA A 146 13.51 -14.08 2.90
C ALA A 146 13.30 -14.63 1.49
N ALA A 147 12.14 -14.34 0.90
CA ALA A 147 11.84 -14.55 -0.51
C ALA A 147 11.40 -13.21 -1.12
N THR A 148 12.32 -12.55 -1.85
CA THR A 148 12.14 -11.18 -2.34
C THR A 148 11.74 -11.07 -3.81
N ASN A 149 11.40 -12.20 -4.44
CA ASN A 149 10.72 -12.24 -5.73
C ASN A 149 9.36 -11.54 -5.64
N GLN A 150 8.85 -11.08 -6.79
CA GLN A 150 7.51 -10.52 -6.89
C GLN A 150 6.44 -11.57 -6.51
N PRO A 151 5.27 -11.14 -6.01
CA PRO A 151 4.12 -12.04 -5.85
C PRO A 151 3.80 -12.77 -7.17
N GLY A 152 3.63 -14.09 -7.10
CA GLY A 152 3.38 -15.01 -8.21
C GLY A 152 2.78 -16.32 -7.71
N SER A 153 2.66 -17.32 -8.58
CA SER A 153 2.07 -18.62 -8.28
C SER A 153 3.07 -19.69 -7.80
N SER A 154 4.38 -19.41 -7.83
CA SER A 154 5.38 -20.36 -7.38
C SER A 154 5.44 -20.53 -5.86
N GLU A 155 5.78 -21.76 -5.47
CA GLU A 155 5.84 -22.26 -4.10
C GLU A 155 7.31 -22.43 -3.69
N ILE A 156 7.71 -21.74 -2.62
CA ILE A 156 9.05 -21.83 -2.04
C ILE A 156 8.94 -22.52 -0.68
N ILE A 157 9.51 -23.72 -0.57
CA ILE A 157 9.51 -24.52 0.66
C ILE A 157 10.94 -24.68 1.18
N ILE A 158 11.13 -24.44 2.47
CA ILE A 158 12.39 -24.61 3.19
C ILE A 158 12.21 -25.69 4.24
N ASN A 159 12.99 -26.78 4.15
CA ASN A 159 13.01 -27.85 5.16
C ASN A 159 14.32 -27.76 5.97
N LEU A 160 14.22 -27.44 7.26
CA LEU A 160 15.35 -27.37 8.20
C LEU A 160 15.68 -28.78 8.72
N LEU A 161 16.39 -29.56 7.91
CA LEU A 161 16.65 -30.99 8.12
C LEU A 161 17.50 -31.28 9.37
N GLU A 162 18.66 -30.61 9.49
CA GLU A 162 19.61 -30.81 10.59
C GLU A 162 20.12 -29.47 11.12
N GLY A 163 20.49 -29.44 12.40
CA GLY A 163 20.81 -28.21 13.12
C GLY A 163 19.58 -27.33 13.39
N GLY A 164 19.80 -26.23 14.08
CA GLY A 164 18.76 -25.29 14.49
C GLY A 164 17.95 -25.83 15.67
N LYS A 165 17.77 -25.00 16.68
CA LYS A 165 17.05 -25.31 17.93
C LYS A 165 15.81 -24.43 18.02
N PRO A 166 14.65 -24.94 18.46
CA PRO A 166 13.49 -24.09 18.68
C PRO A 166 13.76 -23.08 19.82
N MET A 167 13.16 -21.89 19.71
CA MET A 167 13.11 -20.87 20.77
C MET A 167 11.67 -20.68 21.25
N PRO A 168 11.43 -20.06 22.43
CA PRO A 168 10.09 -19.64 22.79
C PRO A 168 9.59 -18.62 21.77
N HIS A 169 8.48 -18.95 21.14
CA HIS A 169 7.88 -18.24 20.02
C HIS A 169 6.37 -18.09 20.31
N PHE A 170 5.80 -16.95 19.90
CA PHE A 170 4.36 -16.66 20.00
C PHE A 170 3.93 -15.92 18.74
N ILE A 171 2.92 -16.43 18.05
CA ILE A 171 2.35 -15.80 16.85
C ILE A 171 0.92 -15.33 17.16
N LEU A 172 0.63 -14.05 16.88
CA LEU A 172 -0.65 -13.42 17.17
C LEU A 172 -1.79 -14.07 16.38
N GLY A 173 -2.71 -14.71 17.10
CA GLY A 173 -3.86 -15.41 16.52
C GLY A 173 -3.65 -16.91 16.29
N GLU A 174 -2.44 -17.44 16.52
CA GLU A 174 -2.17 -18.89 16.52
C GLU A 174 -1.91 -19.45 17.93
N ASN A 175 -1.34 -18.66 18.84
CA ASN A 175 -1.00 -19.08 20.20
C ASN A 175 -1.78 -18.30 21.26
N THR A 176 -2.05 -18.94 22.41
CA THR A 176 -2.66 -18.28 23.58
C THR A 176 -1.60 -17.74 24.56
N PRO A 177 -1.97 -16.85 25.51
CA PRO A 177 -1.08 -16.42 26.59
C PRO A 177 -0.55 -17.59 27.45
N GLU A 178 -1.30 -18.68 27.58
CA GLU A 178 -0.86 -19.92 28.24
C GLU A 178 0.21 -20.65 27.42
N ASP A 179 0.03 -20.77 26.10
CA ASP A 179 1.03 -21.36 25.20
C ASP A 179 2.37 -20.62 25.29
N TRP A 180 2.35 -19.30 25.43
CA TRP A 180 3.55 -18.50 25.65
C TRP A 180 4.29 -18.90 26.93
N GLN A 181 3.58 -19.10 28.05
CA GLN A 181 4.19 -19.57 29.30
C GLN A 181 4.73 -21.00 29.18
N ILE A 182 4.03 -21.86 28.43
CA ILE A 182 4.49 -23.22 28.13
C ILE A 182 5.77 -23.17 27.28
N ASN A 183 5.83 -22.35 26.23
CA ASN A 183 7.00 -22.18 25.36
C ASN A 183 8.19 -21.58 26.10
N LEU A 184 7.98 -20.55 26.94
CA LEU A 184 9.01 -19.95 27.81
C LEU A 184 9.62 -20.94 28.81
N LYS A 185 8.91 -22.02 29.15
CA LYS A 185 9.39 -23.12 29.99
C LYS A 185 10.04 -24.23 29.16
N LYS A 186 9.37 -24.69 28.09
CA LYS A 186 9.76 -25.81 27.22
C LYS A 186 11.08 -25.54 26.49
N TYR A 187 11.21 -24.37 25.89
CA TYR A 187 12.41 -23.94 25.16
C TYR A 187 13.31 -23.06 26.02
N GLY A 188 13.38 -23.41 27.32
CA GLY A 188 13.82 -22.51 28.37
C GLY A 188 15.32 -22.18 28.40
N ASP A 189 16.13 -22.96 27.70
CA ASP A 189 17.58 -22.77 27.53
C ASP A 189 17.94 -21.92 26.30
N SER A 190 16.94 -21.53 25.49
CA SER A 190 17.17 -20.62 24.37
C SER A 190 17.76 -19.28 24.84
N PRO A 191 18.78 -18.72 24.17
CA PRO A 191 19.34 -17.41 24.52
C PRO A 191 18.36 -16.24 24.35
N PHE A 192 17.35 -16.36 23.49
CA PHE A 192 16.35 -15.33 23.17
C PHE A 192 14.99 -15.96 22.88
N ALA A 193 13.97 -15.12 22.82
CA ALA A 193 12.58 -15.49 22.57
C ALA A 193 11.88 -14.38 21.78
N GLU A 194 10.76 -14.73 21.13
CA GLU A 194 10.19 -13.92 20.05
C GLU A 194 8.66 -13.84 20.09
N LEU A 195 8.13 -12.67 19.74
CA LEU A 195 6.71 -12.41 19.50
C LEU A 195 6.52 -11.94 18.04
N VAL A 196 5.52 -12.46 17.33
CA VAL A 196 5.24 -12.15 15.91
C VAL A 196 3.79 -11.68 15.75
N GLY A 197 3.63 -10.38 15.47
CA GLY A 197 2.36 -9.74 15.09
C GLY A 197 2.23 -9.60 13.57
N LYS A 198 1.17 -8.96 13.08
CA LYS A 198 0.93 -8.82 11.63
C LYS A 198 1.89 -7.81 10.99
N ARG A 199 2.30 -6.78 11.73
CA ARG A 199 3.18 -5.70 11.28
C ARG A 199 4.54 -5.67 11.98
N MET A 200 4.76 -6.45 13.05
CA MET A 200 5.97 -6.37 13.89
C MET A 200 6.47 -7.74 14.38
N ILE A 201 7.80 -7.94 14.37
CA ILE A 201 8.52 -9.04 15.02
C ILE A 201 9.35 -8.45 16.18
N LEU A 202 9.26 -9.03 17.38
CA LEU A 202 9.97 -8.58 18.58
C LEU A 202 10.88 -9.68 19.12
N THR A 203 12.20 -9.57 18.90
CA THR A 203 13.18 -10.62 19.23
C THR A 203 14.18 -10.13 20.27
N MET A 204 14.06 -10.61 21.52
CA MET A 204 14.82 -10.08 22.66
C MET A 204 15.43 -11.20 23.54
N PRO A 205 16.38 -10.87 24.45
CA PRO A 205 16.98 -11.84 25.36
C PRO A 205 15.92 -12.53 26.25
N ILE A 206 16.01 -13.85 26.41
CA ILE A 206 14.96 -14.64 27.09
C ILE A 206 14.70 -14.18 28.54
N LYS A 207 15.72 -13.61 29.21
CA LYS A 207 15.62 -13.07 30.57
C LYS A 207 14.74 -11.81 30.64
N ASN A 208 14.71 -11.00 29.58
CA ASN A 208 13.81 -9.87 29.45
C ASN A 208 12.41 -10.35 29.10
N MET A 209 12.27 -11.20 28.07
CA MET A 209 10.97 -11.74 27.63
C MET A 209 10.19 -12.37 28.80
N ARG A 210 10.82 -13.27 29.57
CA ARG A 210 10.22 -13.87 30.78
C ARG A 210 9.78 -12.89 31.87
N LYS A 211 10.33 -11.67 31.89
CA LYS A 211 10.06 -10.66 32.93
C LYS A 211 9.07 -9.59 32.48
N GLN A 212 9.01 -9.31 31.17
CA GLN A 212 8.44 -8.08 30.61
C GLN A 212 7.38 -8.33 29.53
N ALA A 213 7.49 -9.43 28.76
CA ALA A 213 6.44 -9.87 27.84
C ALA A 213 5.40 -10.72 28.59
N THR A 214 4.70 -10.10 29.55
CA THR A 214 3.64 -10.75 30.34
C THR A 214 2.29 -10.78 29.63
N ASP A 215 2.10 -9.87 28.68
CA ASP A 215 0.94 -9.76 27.80
C ASP A 215 1.44 -9.77 26.33
N PRO A 216 1.63 -10.96 25.73
CA PRO A 216 2.18 -11.07 24.38
C PRO A 216 1.15 -10.70 23.30
N GLU A 217 -0.15 -10.82 23.59
CA GLU A 217 -1.22 -10.47 22.66
C GLU A 217 -1.41 -8.95 22.59
N GLY A 218 -1.63 -8.30 23.73
CA GLY A 218 -1.89 -6.86 23.78
C GLY A 218 -0.72 -6.02 23.28
N VAL A 219 0.53 -6.42 23.53
CA VAL A 219 1.70 -5.69 23.01
C VAL A 219 1.83 -5.81 21.50
N LEU A 220 1.48 -6.96 20.90
CA LEU A 220 1.50 -7.13 19.44
C LEU A 220 0.32 -6.42 18.76
N VAL A 221 -0.89 -6.49 19.33
CA VAL A 221 -2.05 -5.73 18.84
C VAL A 221 -1.80 -4.23 18.89
N LEU A 222 -1.16 -3.75 19.97
CA LEU A 222 -0.74 -2.35 20.09
C LEU A 222 0.32 -1.98 19.05
N TRP A 223 1.32 -2.83 18.81
CA TRP A 223 2.31 -2.61 17.74
C TRP A 223 1.70 -2.58 16.35
N ASP A 224 0.77 -3.49 16.05
CA ASP A 224 0.07 -3.51 14.76
C ASP A 224 -0.68 -2.19 14.55
N ARG A 225 -1.43 -1.69 15.54
CA ARG A 225 -2.10 -0.38 15.45
C ARG A 225 -1.11 0.80 15.38
N ILE A 226 0.04 0.73 16.05
CA ILE A 226 1.09 1.77 15.96
C ILE A 226 1.68 1.84 14.54
N VAL A 227 1.88 0.70 13.87
CA VAL A 227 2.32 0.68 12.46
C VAL A 227 1.21 1.19 11.54
N ASP A 228 -0.03 0.76 11.74
CA ASP A 228 -1.17 1.23 10.95
C ASP A 228 -1.37 2.75 11.09
N LEU A 229 -1.17 3.33 12.28
CA LEU A 229 -1.20 4.78 12.53
C LEU A 229 -0.07 5.54 11.79
N ALA A 230 1.12 4.95 11.70
CA ALA A 230 2.23 5.53 10.94
C ALA A 230 2.01 5.46 9.42
N GLU A 231 1.29 4.44 8.93
CA GLU A 231 0.84 4.38 7.53
C GLU A 231 -0.30 5.38 7.26
N GLU A 232 -1.29 5.45 8.15
CA GLU A 232 -2.42 6.41 8.15
C GLU A 232 -1.92 7.85 8.02
N GLN A 233 -0.96 8.26 8.86
CA GLN A 233 -0.34 9.59 8.83
C GLN A 233 0.23 9.99 7.45
N PHE A 234 0.71 9.05 6.65
CA PHE A 234 1.34 9.32 5.35
C PHE A 234 0.53 8.77 4.16
N GLY A 235 -0.75 8.47 4.37
CA GLY A 235 -1.68 8.06 3.32
C GLY A 235 -1.42 6.66 2.75
N LEU A 236 -0.70 5.80 3.47
CA LEU A 236 -0.39 4.45 3.04
C LEU A 236 -1.48 3.47 3.50
N SER A 237 -1.93 2.59 2.61
CA SER A 237 -2.91 1.54 2.97
C SER A 237 -2.81 0.35 2.02
N SER A 238 -3.11 -0.85 2.49
CA SER A 238 -3.14 -2.07 1.66
C SER A 238 -4.22 -2.02 0.57
N LYS A 239 -5.27 -1.21 0.78
CA LYS A 239 -6.40 -1.04 -0.15
C LYS A 239 -6.11 -0.08 -1.31
N ARG A 240 -5.09 0.78 -1.21
CA ARG A 240 -4.77 1.76 -2.25
C ARG A 240 -3.84 1.16 -3.30
N ALA A 241 -3.87 1.72 -4.51
CA ALA A 241 -2.91 1.42 -5.57
C ALA A 241 -1.52 2.02 -5.22
N PHE A 242 -0.49 1.67 -6.00
CA PHE A 242 0.81 2.33 -5.86
C PHE A 242 0.72 3.79 -6.34
N PRO A 243 1.56 4.73 -5.87
CA PRO A 243 2.57 4.61 -4.81
C PRO A 243 1.99 4.68 -3.37
N HIS A 244 0.66 4.63 -3.21
CA HIS A 244 -0.06 4.80 -1.94
C HIS A 244 -0.26 3.47 -1.16
N ARG A 245 0.26 2.37 -1.70
CA ARG A 245 0.17 1.04 -1.09
C ARG A 245 1.03 0.92 0.17
N ALA A 246 0.44 0.35 1.23
CA ALA A 246 1.13 -0.07 2.46
C ALA A 246 2.26 -1.08 2.21
N THR A 247 3.18 -1.22 3.18
CA THR A 247 4.21 -2.28 3.14
C THR A 247 3.62 -3.65 3.55
N PRO A 248 3.77 -4.72 2.73
CA PRO A 248 3.39 -6.08 3.12
C PRO A 248 4.40 -6.71 4.10
N PHE A 249 5.57 -6.10 4.26
CA PHE A 249 6.61 -6.54 5.18
C PHE A 249 6.33 -6.10 6.62
N GLN A 250 6.67 -6.98 7.56
CA GLN A 250 6.80 -6.64 8.97
C GLN A 250 8.01 -5.72 9.20
N TYR A 251 7.98 -5.00 10.31
CA TYR A 251 9.15 -4.42 10.96
C TYR A 251 9.74 -5.42 11.94
N GLN A 252 11.02 -5.29 12.30
CA GLN A 252 11.64 -6.08 13.35
C GLN A 252 12.25 -5.15 14.39
N PHE A 253 12.00 -5.43 15.68
CA PHE A 253 12.63 -4.77 16.82
C PHE A 253 13.52 -5.79 17.57
N THR A 254 14.82 -5.52 17.66
CA THR A 254 15.79 -6.39 18.37
C THR A 254 16.58 -5.63 19.43
N SER A 255 17.34 -6.35 20.25
CA SER A 255 18.23 -5.73 21.23
C SER A 255 19.64 -5.47 20.68
N LYS A 256 20.15 -4.26 20.87
CA LYS A 256 21.55 -3.87 20.58
C LYS A 256 22.41 -3.90 21.85
N SER A 257 23.72 -3.83 21.64
CA SER A 257 24.71 -3.73 22.71
C SER A 257 24.69 -2.35 23.39
N ASP A 258 24.73 -2.33 24.72
CA ASP A 258 24.90 -1.15 25.57
C ASP A 258 26.29 -0.47 25.37
N SER A 259 27.19 -1.11 24.62
CA SER A 259 28.45 -0.51 24.15
C SER A 259 28.26 0.39 22.92
N THR A 260 27.05 0.48 22.35
CA THR A 260 26.72 1.37 21.21
C THR A 260 26.01 2.64 21.68
N SER A 261 26.07 3.70 20.86
CA SER A 261 25.42 4.98 21.16
C SER A 261 23.91 4.96 20.92
N GLY A 262 23.21 5.90 21.57
CA GLY A 262 21.75 6.09 21.49
C GLY A 262 20.95 5.08 22.33
N TYR A 263 19.83 5.53 22.91
CA TYR A 263 18.93 4.67 23.69
C TYR A 263 18.33 3.54 22.83
N MET A 264 17.78 3.93 21.70
CA MET A 264 17.35 3.05 20.61
C MET A 264 18.08 3.44 19.31
N SER A 265 17.81 2.78 18.19
CA SER A 265 18.18 3.25 16.84
C SER A 265 17.51 2.47 15.70
N ALA A 266 17.05 3.17 14.67
CA ALA A 266 16.56 2.64 13.40
C ALA A 266 17.67 2.55 12.33
N SER A 267 17.54 1.59 11.42
CA SER A 267 18.31 1.52 10.18
C SER A 267 17.50 0.79 9.10
N ASP A 268 18.05 0.66 7.90
CA ASP A 268 17.58 -0.35 6.95
C ASP A 268 17.52 -1.72 7.64
N PHE A 269 16.41 -2.43 7.41
CA PHE A 269 16.13 -3.73 8.00
C PHE A 269 16.12 -3.74 9.55
N GLY A 270 15.56 -2.72 10.20
CA GLY A 270 15.02 -2.87 11.55
C GLY A 270 15.28 -1.76 12.56
N LEU A 271 14.66 -1.98 13.72
CA LEU A 271 14.63 -1.13 14.91
C LEU A 271 15.45 -1.81 16.02
N ARG A 272 16.17 -1.05 16.85
CA ARG A 272 17.04 -1.63 17.91
C ARG A 272 16.94 -0.88 19.22
N THR A 273 16.93 -1.59 20.34
CA THR A 273 16.86 -1.00 21.70
C THR A 273 17.99 -1.51 22.59
N ASN A 274 18.53 -0.67 23.47
CA ASN A 274 19.51 -1.09 24.47
C ASN A 274 18.84 -1.89 25.62
N MET A 275 19.61 -2.46 26.56
CA MET A 275 19.02 -3.30 27.62
C MET A 275 17.98 -2.59 28.49
N SER A 276 18.13 -1.28 28.70
CA SER A 276 17.21 -0.48 29.50
C SER A 276 15.91 -0.13 28.79
N GLY A 277 15.92 -0.07 27.44
CA GLY A 277 14.77 0.30 26.62
C GLY A 277 13.92 -0.88 26.12
N ILE A 278 14.33 -2.13 26.37
CA ILE A 278 13.49 -3.31 26.09
C ILE A 278 12.08 -3.23 26.71
N PRO A 279 11.85 -2.75 27.96
CA PRO A 279 10.52 -2.68 28.56
C PRO A 279 9.52 -1.83 27.76
N GLU A 280 9.97 -0.70 27.20
CA GLU A 280 9.15 0.17 26.35
C GLU A 280 8.73 -0.52 25.03
N VAL A 281 9.43 -1.57 24.61
CA VAL A 281 9.18 -2.28 23.34
C VAL A 281 8.30 -3.53 23.52
N ILE A 282 8.40 -4.23 24.67
CA ILE A 282 7.77 -5.55 24.89
C ILE A 282 6.74 -5.62 26.03
N THR A 283 6.38 -4.50 26.66
CA THR A 283 5.35 -4.44 27.72
C THR A 283 4.26 -3.44 27.34
N THR A 284 3.01 -3.89 27.19
CA THR A 284 1.86 -3.12 26.67
C THR A 284 1.66 -1.76 27.37
N ASP A 285 1.60 -1.75 28.71
CA ASP A 285 1.40 -0.52 29.51
C ASP A 285 2.53 0.51 29.36
N LEU A 286 3.75 0.04 29.05
CA LEU A 286 4.91 0.90 28.83
C LEU A 286 4.94 1.39 27.38
N LEU A 287 4.75 0.49 26.42
CA LEU A 287 4.66 0.82 24.98
C LEU A 287 3.57 1.86 24.69
N LYS A 288 2.43 1.81 25.40
CA LYS A 288 1.35 2.81 25.28
C LYS A 288 1.78 4.24 25.63
N LYS A 289 2.88 4.41 26.39
CA LYS A 289 3.37 5.71 26.90
C LYS A 289 4.81 6.01 26.50
N ALA A 290 5.43 5.13 25.71
CA ALA A 290 6.82 5.20 25.32
C ALA A 290 7.02 6.18 24.16
N TRP A 291 8.12 6.94 24.15
CA TRP A 291 8.44 7.82 23.01
C TRP A 291 9.44 7.17 22.05
N GLY A 292 10.45 6.48 22.60
CA GLY A 292 11.54 5.87 21.82
C GLY A 292 11.04 4.94 20.70
N PRO A 293 10.20 3.92 21.00
CA PRO A 293 9.76 2.96 19.99
C PRO A 293 9.00 3.60 18.82
N TRP A 294 8.15 4.60 19.10
CA TRP A 294 7.40 5.32 18.06
C TRP A 294 8.29 6.25 17.23
N HIS A 295 9.29 6.86 17.86
CA HIS A 295 10.29 7.70 17.18
C HIS A 295 11.15 6.88 16.22
N GLU A 296 11.68 5.73 16.64
CA GLU A 296 12.44 4.84 15.75
C GLU A 296 11.59 4.27 14.60
N LEU A 297 10.30 4.02 14.84
CA LEU A 297 9.37 3.67 13.76
C LEU A 297 9.15 4.87 12.81
N GLY A 298 8.94 6.07 13.35
CA GLY A 298 8.81 7.32 12.59
C GLY A 298 10.00 7.57 11.66
N HIS A 299 11.22 7.22 12.07
CA HIS A 299 12.39 7.26 11.19
C HIS A 299 12.18 6.43 9.91
N HIS A 300 11.50 5.28 9.95
CA HIS A 300 11.23 4.50 8.74
C HIS A 300 10.21 5.18 7.80
N TYR A 301 9.40 6.12 8.29
CA TYR A 301 8.37 6.82 7.50
C TYR A 301 8.77 8.21 7.00
N GLN A 302 9.79 8.84 7.59
CA GLN A 302 10.34 10.13 7.11
C GLN A 302 10.56 10.14 5.59
N MET A 303 10.08 11.19 4.92
CA MET A 303 10.25 11.39 3.48
C MET A 303 11.43 12.33 3.21
N ARG A 304 12.48 11.82 2.56
CA ARG A 304 13.73 12.57 2.30
C ARG A 304 13.54 13.90 1.55
N ALA A 305 12.45 14.01 0.78
CA ALA A 305 12.13 15.18 -0.04
C ALA A 305 11.61 16.41 0.75
N TRP A 306 11.25 16.25 2.03
CA TRP A 306 10.93 17.38 2.93
C TRP A 306 11.54 17.30 4.33
N THR A 307 12.24 16.20 4.70
CA THR A 307 13.22 16.25 5.79
C THR A 307 14.40 17.14 5.38
N PHE A 308 14.41 18.38 5.84
CA PHE A 308 15.53 19.31 5.67
C PHE A 308 16.79 18.80 6.37
N ASP A 309 17.94 19.36 6.01
CA ASP A 309 19.20 18.97 6.63
C ASP A 309 19.22 19.40 8.12
N ASN A 310 19.76 18.52 8.97
CA ASN A 310 19.65 18.55 10.45
C ASN A 310 18.24 18.27 11.02
N ASP A 311 17.17 18.28 10.22
CA ASP A 311 15.80 18.00 10.69
C ASP A 311 15.43 16.50 10.66
N GLY A 312 16.44 15.63 10.60
CA GLY A 312 16.31 14.18 10.78
C GLY A 312 15.75 13.81 12.15
N GLU A 313 16.17 14.53 13.20
CA GLU A 313 15.69 14.34 14.58
C GLU A 313 14.47 15.23 14.91
N THR A 314 14.09 16.10 13.98
CA THR A 314 12.95 17.02 14.09
C THR A 314 11.70 16.38 13.49
N THR A 315 11.72 16.05 12.20
CA THR A 315 10.54 15.59 11.44
C THR A 315 10.06 14.19 11.83
N VAL A 316 10.94 13.36 12.40
CA VAL A 316 10.61 12.03 12.96
C VAL A 316 9.53 12.10 14.06
N ASN A 317 9.53 13.17 14.86
CA ASN A 317 8.62 13.31 16.00
C ASN A 317 7.15 13.51 15.58
N LEU A 318 6.87 13.77 14.31
CA LEU A 318 5.51 13.84 13.80
C LEU A 318 4.77 12.50 13.96
N THR A 319 5.45 11.38 13.75
CA THR A 319 4.87 10.05 13.96
C THR A 319 4.72 9.74 15.46
N SER A 320 5.69 10.15 16.28
CA SER A 320 5.57 10.07 17.74
C SER A 320 4.35 10.84 18.27
N LEU A 321 4.13 12.08 17.81
CA LEU A 321 2.97 12.90 18.20
C LEU A 321 1.65 12.35 17.68
N TYR A 322 1.62 11.85 16.43
CA TYR A 322 0.41 11.26 15.83
C TYR A 322 -0.04 10.01 16.58
N VAL A 323 0.90 9.11 16.91
CA VAL A 323 0.64 7.93 17.75
C VAL A 323 0.22 8.35 19.16
N GLN A 324 0.93 9.30 19.80
CA GLN A 324 0.61 9.80 21.14
C GLN A 324 -0.83 10.32 21.24
N ARG A 325 -1.22 11.17 20.28
CA ARG A 325 -2.58 11.72 20.14
C ARG A 325 -3.62 10.62 19.92
N ALA A 326 -3.35 9.67 19.03
CA ALA A 326 -4.28 8.58 18.73
C ALA A 326 -4.46 7.58 19.89
N LEU A 327 -3.48 7.46 20.79
CA LEU A 327 -3.56 6.65 22.02
C LEU A 327 -4.18 7.42 23.21
N GLY A 328 -4.48 8.72 23.03
CA GLY A 328 -5.13 9.58 24.03
C GLY A 328 -4.22 10.12 25.13
N GLU A 329 -2.91 10.09 24.94
CA GLU A 329 -1.93 10.63 25.90
C GLU A 329 -1.62 12.11 25.59
N THR A 330 -1.32 12.90 26.63
CA THR A 330 -0.95 14.33 26.47
C THR A 330 0.27 14.50 25.57
N SER A 331 0.22 15.42 24.61
CA SER A 331 1.31 15.65 23.67
C SER A 331 2.63 15.98 24.39
N ARG A 332 3.77 15.55 23.84
CA ARG A 332 5.09 15.89 24.38
C ARG A 332 5.40 17.39 24.31
N LEU A 333 4.76 18.13 23.41
CA LEU A 333 4.89 19.58 23.32
C LEU A 333 4.20 20.29 24.50
N GLU A 334 3.04 19.81 24.95
CA GLU A 334 2.36 20.29 26.16
C GLU A 334 3.04 19.77 27.44
N ALA A 335 3.32 18.46 27.51
CA ALA A 335 3.83 17.80 28.72
C ALA A 335 5.23 18.28 29.16
N GLU A 336 6.07 18.72 28.21
CA GLU A 336 7.36 19.36 28.51
C GLU A 336 7.31 20.89 28.36
N SER A 337 6.10 21.49 28.30
CA SER A 337 5.87 22.94 28.17
C SER A 337 6.60 23.60 26.99
N ARG A 338 6.89 22.85 25.93
CA ARG A 338 7.68 23.31 24.78
C ARG A 338 7.00 24.47 24.05
N TRP A 339 5.67 24.49 24.03
CA TRP A 339 4.86 25.58 23.47
C TRP A 339 5.18 26.96 24.05
N ASN A 340 5.66 27.08 25.29
CA ASN A 340 6.07 28.37 25.86
C ASN A 340 7.22 28.99 25.06
N ASN A 341 8.25 28.20 24.72
CA ASN A 341 9.36 28.68 23.90
C ASN A 341 8.92 28.96 22.45
N VAL A 342 7.87 28.28 21.95
CA VAL A 342 7.25 28.60 20.65
C VAL A 342 6.56 29.97 20.71
N TYR A 343 5.79 30.26 21.76
CA TYR A 343 5.18 31.59 21.94
C TYR A 343 6.22 32.70 22.05
N GLU A 344 7.33 32.48 22.77
CA GLU A 344 8.46 33.42 22.84
C GLU A 344 9.11 33.63 21.45
N LEU A 345 9.32 32.56 20.68
CA LEU A 345 9.82 32.65 19.31
C LEU A 345 8.85 33.43 18.40
N MET A 346 7.54 33.19 18.49
CA MET A 346 6.50 33.86 17.68
C MET A 346 6.31 35.34 18.03
N ALA A 347 6.68 35.74 19.26
CA ALA A 347 6.76 37.14 19.69
C ALA A 347 8.04 37.85 19.18
N SER A 348 9.09 37.10 18.80
CA SER A 348 10.28 37.63 18.16
C SER A 348 10.07 37.93 16.66
N THR A 349 11.02 38.63 16.04
CA THR A 349 11.02 38.89 14.59
C THR A 349 12.43 38.87 14.02
N GLY A 350 12.59 38.37 12.79
CA GLY A 350 13.85 38.49 12.04
C GLY A 350 14.86 37.35 12.23
N HIS A 351 14.54 36.34 13.05
CA HIS A 351 15.28 35.08 13.08
C HIS A 351 15.20 34.33 11.73
N ASN A 352 16.15 33.43 11.48
CA ASN A 352 16.04 32.44 10.40
C ASN A 352 15.61 31.09 10.97
N TYR A 353 15.13 30.20 10.11
CA TYR A 353 14.68 28.87 10.51
C TYR A 353 15.80 28.00 11.10
N GLU A 354 17.00 28.16 10.55
CA GLU A 354 18.23 27.49 10.97
C GLU A 354 18.61 27.84 12.42
N ASP A 355 18.26 29.05 12.88
CA ASP A 355 18.52 29.56 14.23
C ASP A 355 17.50 29.02 15.28
N VAL A 356 16.38 28.43 14.84
CA VAL A 356 15.33 27.91 15.72
C VAL A 356 15.79 26.60 16.36
N ASP A 357 15.73 26.50 17.68
CA ASP A 357 16.12 25.27 18.40
C ASP A 357 15.31 24.05 17.94
N SER A 358 16.04 23.00 17.54
CA SER A 358 15.54 21.65 17.25
C SER A 358 14.56 21.10 18.30
N TYR A 359 14.71 21.50 19.58
CA TYR A 359 13.82 21.14 20.69
C TYR A 359 12.38 21.61 20.47
N ILE A 360 12.15 22.71 19.74
CA ILE A 360 10.81 23.23 19.40
C ILE A 360 10.49 23.23 17.91
N ARG A 361 11.48 23.12 17.03
CA ARG A 361 11.33 23.25 15.57
C ARG A 361 10.27 22.35 14.94
N PHE A 362 10.02 21.16 15.49
CA PHE A 362 8.96 20.26 14.97
C PHE A 362 7.53 20.76 15.26
N ALA A 363 7.35 21.73 16.14
CA ALA A 363 6.07 22.39 16.35
C ALA A 363 5.60 23.15 15.09
N MET A 364 6.51 23.68 14.25
CA MET A 364 6.14 24.26 12.95
C MET A 364 5.38 23.23 12.09
N PHE A 365 5.95 22.03 11.97
CA PHE A 365 5.34 20.95 11.19
C PHE A 365 4.03 20.49 11.84
N TRP A 366 4.01 20.31 13.17
CA TRP A 366 2.81 19.87 13.88
C TRP A 366 1.65 20.86 13.83
N GLN A 367 1.93 22.17 13.83
CA GLN A 367 0.91 23.21 13.67
C GLN A 367 0.14 23.09 12.34
N LEU A 368 0.72 22.51 11.29
CA LEU A 368 0.01 22.26 10.03
C LEU A 368 -1.06 21.16 10.19
N ASP A 369 -0.73 20.06 10.89
CA ASP A 369 -1.69 19.00 11.24
C ASP A 369 -2.81 19.56 12.14
N LEU A 370 -2.46 20.27 13.23
CA LEU A 370 -3.44 20.92 14.11
C LEU A 370 -4.38 21.88 13.37
N THR A 371 -3.90 22.57 12.33
CA THR A 371 -4.67 23.57 11.58
C THR A 371 -5.59 22.97 10.52
N PHE A 372 -5.06 22.01 9.76
CA PHE A 372 -5.68 21.52 8.51
C PHE A 372 -6.26 20.10 8.64
N GLY A 373 -5.98 19.40 9.73
CA GLY A 373 -6.52 18.08 10.03
C GLY A 373 -5.45 16.98 10.02
N GLN A 374 -5.80 15.84 10.62
CA GLN A 374 -4.91 14.69 10.80
C GLN A 374 -4.48 14.06 9.46
N ASP A 375 -5.25 14.30 8.39
CA ASP A 375 -4.97 13.84 7.03
C ASP A 375 -4.02 14.78 6.25
N PHE A 376 -3.60 15.92 6.83
CA PHE A 376 -2.71 16.88 6.16
C PHE A 376 -1.40 16.22 5.68
N TYR A 377 -0.78 15.38 6.53
CA TYR A 377 0.43 14.64 6.17
C TYR A 377 0.17 13.48 5.21
N GLN A 378 -1.06 12.92 5.16
CA GLN A 378 -1.49 12.00 4.12
C GLN A 378 -1.55 12.72 2.77
N ARG A 379 -2.23 13.87 2.69
CA ARG A 379 -2.34 14.68 1.46
C ARG A 379 -0.97 15.15 0.97
N LEU A 380 -0.09 15.57 1.87
CA LEU A 380 1.28 15.95 1.55
C LEU A 380 2.11 14.76 1.07
N GLY A 381 1.99 13.60 1.73
CA GLY A 381 2.65 12.36 1.31
C GLY A 381 2.19 11.89 -0.07
N ASP A 382 0.88 11.90 -0.33
CA ASP A 382 0.27 11.58 -1.61
C ASP A 382 0.84 12.48 -2.73
N ARG A 383 0.95 13.79 -2.50
CA ARG A 383 1.57 14.74 -3.44
C ARG A 383 3.06 14.47 -3.67
N TYR A 384 3.87 14.28 -2.64
CA TYR A 384 5.31 14.01 -2.79
C TYR A 384 5.63 12.66 -3.45
N ARG A 385 4.75 11.66 -3.30
CA ARG A 385 4.87 10.35 -3.97
C ARG A 385 4.46 10.40 -5.44
N THR A 386 3.65 11.37 -5.86
CA THR A 386 3.13 11.53 -7.24
C THR A 386 3.78 12.67 -8.05
N MET A 387 4.76 13.37 -7.46
CA MET A 387 5.61 14.35 -8.13
C MET A 387 6.41 13.77 -9.30
N THR A 388 6.50 14.52 -10.39
CA THR A 388 7.38 14.16 -11.51
C THR A 388 8.88 14.30 -11.13
N PRO A 389 9.82 13.66 -11.85
CA PRO A 389 11.25 13.81 -11.59
C PRO A 389 11.77 15.26 -11.67
N THR A 390 11.07 16.13 -12.39
CA THR A 390 11.38 17.58 -12.48
C THR A 390 10.88 18.39 -11.29
N GLU A 391 9.91 17.88 -10.51
CA GLU A 391 9.39 18.54 -9.31
C GLU A 391 10.15 18.17 -8.03
N GLN A 392 10.80 16.99 -8.01
CA GLN A 392 11.53 16.46 -6.86
C GLN A 392 12.73 17.37 -6.48
N PRO A 393 12.87 17.76 -5.20
CA PRO A 393 13.95 18.64 -4.75
C PRO A 393 15.29 17.91 -4.62
N LYS A 394 16.35 18.48 -5.19
CA LYS A 394 17.68 17.86 -5.33
C LYS A 394 18.67 18.27 -4.24
N ASN A 395 18.39 19.37 -3.54
CA ASN A 395 19.22 19.93 -2.46
C ASN A 395 18.33 20.53 -1.36
N ASN A 396 18.93 20.90 -0.23
CA ASN A 396 18.21 21.34 0.97
C ASN A 396 17.35 22.59 0.76
N ASP A 397 17.83 23.57 -0.01
CA ASP A 397 17.05 24.78 -0.25
C ASP A 397 15.88 24.51 -1.20
N GLU A 398 16.07 23.67 -2.22
CA GLU A 398 14.94 23.14 -3.01
C GLU A 398 13.93 22.38 -2.14
N LYS A 399 14.35 21.60 -1.12
CA LYS A 399 13.40 20.95 -0.18
C LYS A 399 12.55 21.99 0.55
N LYS A 400 13.18 23.02 1.13
CA LYS A 400 12.48 24.11 1.86
C LYS A 400 11.48 24.83 0.96
N GLN A 401 11.92 25.20 -0.25
CA GLN A 401 11.08 25.91 -1.21
C GLN A 401 9.92 25.03 -1.72
N ARG A 402 10.17 23.74 -2.03
CA ARG A 402 9.11 22.78 -2.38
C ARG A 402 8.14 22.56 -1.22
N PHE A 403 8.62 22.51 0.02
CA PHE A 403 7.75 22.36 1.19
C PHE A 403 6.79 23.55 1.32
N ILE A 404 7.26 24.80 1.18
CA ILE A 404 6.41 26.01 1.17
C ILE A 404 5.32 25.92 0.08
N LEU A 405 5.69 25.49 -1.13
CA LEU A 405 4.76 25.36 -2.26
C LEU A 405 3.67 24.31 -2.02
N GLU A 406 4.06 23.11 -1.64
CA GLU A 406 3.14 21.97 -1.63
C GLU A 406 2.31 21.88 -0.34
N THR A 407 2.83 22.39 0.78
CA THR A 407 2.00 22.61 1.98
C THR A 407 0.93 23.67 1.71
N SER A 408 1.25 24.76 1.00
CA SER A 408 0.26 25.75 0.56
C SER A 408 -0.77 25.14 -0.39
N ARG A 409 -0.32 24.35 -1.38
CA ARG A 409 -1.20 23.63 -2.31
C ARG A 409 -2.16 22.67 -1.60
N VAL A 410 -1.67 21.88 -0.65
CA VAL A 410 -2.45 20.90 0.12
C VAL A 410 -3.40 21.57 1.11
N ALA A 411 -2.96 22.66 1.75
CA ALA A 411 -3.80 23.49 2.61
C ALA A 411 -4.90 24.22 1.82
N GLY A 412 -4.66 24.56 0.54
CA GLY A 412 -5.54 25.42 -0.26
C GLY A 412 -5.39 26.90 0.05
N VAL A 413 -4.35 27.30 0.78
CA VAL A 413 -4.12 28.64 1.32
C VAL A 413 -2.64 28.97 1.21
N ASN A 414 -2.29 30.21 0.83
CA ASN A 414 -0.90 30.66 0.74
C ASN A 414 -0.29 30.79 2.16
N LEU A 415 0.61 29.87 2.52
CA LEU A 415 1.22 29.77 3.85
C LEU A 415 2.46 30.66 4.04
N THR A 416 2.78 31.55 3.11
CA THR A 416 3.98 32.42 3.19
C THR A 416 4.06 33.19 4.51
N SER A 417 2.95 33.73 5.02
CA SER A 417 2.92 34.44 6.30
C SER A 417 3.12 33.55 7.53
N PHE A 418 2.78 32.26 7.44
CA PHE A 418 3.12 31.25 8.45
C PHE A 418 4.61 30.90 8.41
N PHE A 419 5.17 30.64 7.23
CA PHE A 419 6.60 30.31 7.10
C PHE A 419 7.50 31.48 7.49
N HIS A 420 7.11 32.72 7.17
CA HIS A 420 7.79 33.94 7.63
C HIS A 420 7.88 34.05 9.16
N ARG A 421 6.90 33.51 9.90
CA ARG A 421 6.89 33.50 11.38
C ARG A 421 7.86 32.49 11.99
N TRP A 422 8.24 31.47 11.23
CA TRP A 422 9.23 30.45 11.55
C TRP A 422 10.58 30.69 10.86
N GLY A 423 10.81 31.87 10.29
CA GLY A 423 12.07 32.25 9.65
C GLY A 423 12.30 31.68 8.23
N LEU A 424 11.39 30.86 7.70
CA LEU A 424 11.44 30.36 6.31
C LEU A 424 10.85 31.38 5.34
N LYS A 425 11.60 31.75 4.30
CA LYS A 425 11.19 32.76 3.31
C LYS A 425 11.12 32.13 1.91
N PRO A 426 10.09 32.40 1.10
CA PRO A 426 10.04 31.97 -0.29
C PRO A 426 11.09 32.72 -1.12
N THR A 427 11.70 32.06 -2.09
CA THR A 427 12.45 32.77 -3.15
C THR A 427 11.49 33.53 -4.05
N LYS A 428 12.04 34.37 -4.95
CA LYS A 428 11.25 35.03 -6.01
C LYS A 428 10.45 34.02 -6.84
N ASP A 429 11.07 32.89 -7.19
CA ASP A 429 10.47 31.88 -8.07
C ASP A 429 9.44 31.00 -7.34
N THR A 430 9.63 30.78 -6.04
CA THR A 430 8.61 30.21 -5.14
C THR A 430 7.41 31.15 -5.03
N SER A 431 7.66 32.44 -4.81
CA SER A 431 6.59 33.46 -4.72
C SER A 431 5.79 33.52 -6.02
N ALA A 432 6.47 33.56 -7.18
CA ALA A 432 5.81 33.54 -8.49
C ALA A 432 4.95 32.28 -8.71
N GLN A 433 5.40 31.10 -8.24
CA GLN A 433 4.60 29.88 -8.28
C GLN A 433 3.40 29.91 -7.33
N LEU A 434 3.51 30.53 -6.15
CA LEU A 434 2.38 30.69 -5.22
C LEU A 434 1.30 31.62 -5.77
N GLU A 435 1.70 32.77 -6.33
CA GLU A 435 0.76 33.68 -7.00
C GLU A 435 0.09 33.00 -8.21
N ALA A 436 0.84 32.20 -8.98
CA ALA A 436 0.29 31.42 -10.10
C ALA A 436 -0.67 30.28 -9.67
N MET A 437 -0.72 29.91 -8.38
CA MET A 437 -1.74 29.01 -7.84
C MET A 437 -3.02 29.74 -7.40
N ASN A 438 -3.04 31.08 -7.40
CA ASN A 438 -4.20 31.91 -7.04
C ASN A 438 -4.87 31.52 -5.70
N LEU A 439 -4.07 31.09 -4.71
CA LEU A 439 -4.58 30.63 -3.41
C LEU A 439 -5.03 31.81 -2.54
N PRO A 440 -6.13 31.68 -1.78
CA PRO A 440 -6.46 32.59 -0.68
C PRO A 440 -5.27 32.83 0.25
N GLN A 441 -5.11 34.08 0.70
CA GLN A 441 -4.06 34.45 1.65
C GLN A 441 -4.44 33.99 3.07
N LEU A 442 -3.48 33.50 3.85
CA LEU A 442 -3.71 33.05 5.22
C LEU A 442 -4.15 34.21 6.13
N THR A 443 -5.40 34.17 6.60
CA THR A 443 -6.03 35.22 7.44
C THR A 443 -5.94 34.95 8.94
N LYS A 444 -5.84 33.67 9.34
CA LYS A 444 -5.81 33.22 10.74
C LYS A 444 -4.36 33.01 11.21
N PRO A 445 -3.94 33.41 12.43
CA PRO A 445 -2.56 33.29 12.89
C PRO A 445 -2.24 31.88 13.42
N ILE A 446 -2.22 30.90 12.51
CA ILE A 446 -2.15 29.45 12.83
C ILE A 446 -0.89 29.04 13.60
N TRP A 447 0.16 29.87 13.56
CA TRP A 447 1.37 29.71 14.36
C TRP A 447 1.18 29.90 15.88
N LEU A 448 -0.05 30.18 16.33
CA LEU A 448 -0.47 30.22 17.73
C LEU A 448 -1.27 28.99 18.18
N ASN A 449 -1.51 28.01 17.30
CA ASN A 449 -2.17 26.75 17.67
C ASN A 449 -1.25 25.90 18.58
N THR A 450 -1.83 25.28 19.61
CA THR A 450 -1.22 24.21 20.42
C THR A 450 -2.18 23.02 20.53
N ASP A 451 -1.73 21.89 21.07
CA ASP A 451 -2.59 20.70 21.24
C ASP A 451 -3.78 20.97 22.18
N ALA A 452 -3.55 21.74 23.25
CA ALA A 452 -4.58 22.12 24.22
C ALA A 452 -5.48 23.27 23.73
N ASN A 453 -5.09 24.01 22.69
CA ASN A 453 -5.85 25.13 22.15
C ASN A 453 -5.65 25.30 20.63
N ILE A 454 -6.44 24.56 19.85
CA ILE A 454 -6.50 24.70 18.38
C ILE A 454 -7.47 25.83 18.01
N ALA A 455 -7.07 27.07 18.24
CA ALA A 455 -7.90 28.26 18.05
C ALA A 455 -8.13 28.63 16.56
N HIS A 456 -7.32 28.11 15.64
CA HIS A 456 -7.27 28.56 14.25
C HIS A 456 -7.27 27.38 13.27
N THR A 457 -8.45 26.95 12.84
CA THR A 457 -8.64 25.88 11.84
C THR A 457 -9.23 26.40 10.54
N TYR A 458 -9.16 25.60 9.48
CA TYR A 458 -9.89 25.81 8.22
C TYR A 458 -10.80 24.60 7.96
N PRO A 459 -12.13 24.78 7.77
CA PRO A 459 -13.02 23.68 7.37
C PRO A 459 -12.64 23.13 6.00
N LEU A 460 -13.01 21.88 5.69
CA LEU A 460 -12.63 21.19 4.45
C LEU A 460 -13.02 21.95 3.17
N THR A 461 -14.08 22.76 3.23
CA THR A 461 -14.54 23.65 2.14
C THR A 461 -13.65 24.88 1.91
N GLU A 462 -12.91 25.34 2.93
CA GLU A 462 -11.87 26.38 2.80
C GLU A 462 -10.50 25.78 2.41
N GLN A 463 -10.32 24.47 2.55
CA GLN A 463 -9.10 23.77 2.18
C GLN A 463 -9.11 23.32 0.71
N ASN A 464 -7.97 22.87 0.17
CA ASN A 464 -7.95 22.24 -1.15
C ASN A 464 -8.61 20.84 -1.13
N MET A 465 -9.06 20.41 -2.31
CA MET A 465 -9.57 19.06 -2.53
C MET A 465 -8.44 18.02 -2.48
N THR A 466 -8.81 16.79 -2.18
CA THR A 466 -7.93 15.62 -2.29
C THR A 466 -8.72 14.44 -2.87
N GLY A 467 -8.08 13.27 -3.01
CA GLY A 467 -8.74 12.11 -3.54
C GLY A 467 -7.84 10.89 -3.66
N ASP A 468 -8.39 9.82 -4.23
CA ASP A 468 -7.66 8.60 -4.57
C ASP A 468 -7.99 8.17 -6.01
N VAL A 469 -6.99 7.65 -6.72
CA VAL A 469 -7.15 7.18 -8.11
C VAL A 469 -7.19 5.66 -8.08
N ARG A 470 -8.38 5.09 -8.31
CA ARG A 470 -8.60 3.64 -8.31
C ARG A 470 -8.32 3.07 -9.69
N LEU A 471 -7.48 2.05 -9.75
CA LEU A 471 -7.17 1.23 -10.91
C LEU A 471 -6.71 -0.17 -10.45
N PRO A 472 -6.73 -1.20 -11.31
CA PRO A 472 -6.31 -2.54 -10.92
C PRO A 472 -4.84 -2.59 -10.49
N ASP A 473 -4.51 -3.47 -9.53
CA ASP A 473 -3.14 -3.72 -9.07
C ASP A 473 -2.17 -4.08 -10.20
N THR A 474 -2.67 -4.86 -11.17
CA THR A 474 -1.95 -5.33 -12.35
C THR A 474 -2.84 -5.31 -13.57
N VAL A 475 -2.25 -4.99 -14.72
CA VAL A 475 -2.89 -5.07 -16.05
C VAL A 475 -1.88 -5.69 -17.03
N ASN A 476 -2.31 -6.61 -17.90
CA ASN A 476 -1.42 -7.19 -18.90
C ASN A 476 -1.23 -6.24 -20.09
N ALA A 477 -0.14 -6.41 -20.82
CA ALA A 477 0.10 -5.74 -22.09
C ALA A 477 -1.12 -5.87 -23.03
N GLY A 478 -1.61 -4.74 -23.56
CA GLY A 478 -2.75 -4.73 -24.48
C GLY A 478 -4.15 -4.90 -23.87
N ASP A 479 -4.30 -5.19 -22.57
CA ASP A 479 -5.62 -5.35 -21.93
C ASP A 479 -6.36 -4.03 -21.73
N ILE A 480 -7.70 -4.11 -21.63
CA ILE A 480 -8.57 -2.96 -21.32
C ILE A 480 -8.84 -2.92 -19.80
N PHE A 481 -8.75 -1.73 -19.20
CA PHE A 481 -9.00 -1.48 -17.78
C PHE A 481 -9.72 -0.14 -17.55
N SER A 482 -10.51 -0.03 -16.48
CA SER A 482 -11.04 1.25 -16.00
C SER A 482 -10.10 1.89 -14.97
N VAL A 483 -10.09 3.21 -14.95
CA VAL A 483 -9.52 4.06 -13.89
C VAL A 483 -10.62 5.01 -13.44
N SER A 484 -10.80 5.20 -12.13
CA SER A 484 -11.71 6.21 -11.58
C SER A 484 -11.00 7.07 -10.53
N VAL A 485 -11.55 8.24 -10.23
CA VAL A 485 -11.04 9.12 -9.18
C VAL A 485 -12.14 9.45 -8.18
N ASP A 486 -11.94 9.05 -6.92
CA ASP A 486 -12.74 9.57 -5.81
C ASP A 486 -12.17 10.93 -5.42
N VAL A 487 -13.01 11.96 -5.33
CA VAL A 487 -12.60 13.30 -4.86
C VAL A 487 -13.32 13.56 -3.54
N THR A 488 -12.58 14.01 -2.53
CA THR A 488 -13.11 14.37 -1.21
C THR A 488 -12.84 15.85 -0.90
N ASN A 489 -13.49 16.36 0.14
CA ASN A 489 -13.54 17.78 0.52
C ASN A 489 -14.29 18.66 -0.52
N ARG A 490 -15.05 18.07 -1.46
CA ARG A 490 -15.69 18.77 -2.60
C ARG A 490 -17.06 18.21 -3.01
N ASP A 491 -17.72 17.52 -2.10
CA ASP A 491 -18.90 16.67 -2.32
C ASP A 491 -20.13 17.42 -2.87
N ALA A 492 -20.12 18.76 -2.85
CA ALA A 492 -21.15 19.66 -3.40
C ALA A 492 -20.70 20.53 -4.59
N SER A 493 -19.46 20.36 -5.08
CA SER A 493 -18.92 21.11 -6.21
C SER A 493 -19.12 20.36 -7.53
N ALA A 494 -19.38 21.10 -8.62
CA ALA A 494 -19.08 20.57 -9.95
C ALA A 494 -17.56 20.53 -10.14
N LEU A 495 -17.07 19.46 -10.76
CA LEU A 495 -15.65 19.18 -10.94
C LEU A 495 -15.33 18.91 -12.41
N THR A 496 -14.24 19.50 -12.89
CA THR A 496 -13.66 19.23 -14.20
C THR A 496 -12.46 18.31 -14.03
N TYR A 497 -12.35 17.32 -14.92
CA TYR A 497 -11.29 16.31 -14.90
C TYR A 497 -10.46 16.42 -16.18
N ARG A 498 -9.13 16.39 -16.06
CA ARG A 498 -8.20 16.29 -17.19
C ARG A 498 -7.19 15.18 -16.91
N TRP A 499 -7.30 14.08 -17.64
CA TRP A 499 -6.38 12.96 -17.55
C TRP A 499 -5.06 13.27 -18.29
N ASP A 500 -3.92 13.12 -17.62
CA ASP A 500 -2.60 13.33 -18.21
C ASP A 500 -2.08 11.99 -18.82
N ILE A 501 -2.74 11.50 -19.87
CA ILE A 501 -2.55 10.13 -20.41
C ILE A 501 -1.10 9.87 -20.89
N PRO A 502 -0.42 8.81 -20.40
CA PRO A 502 0.92 8.43 -20.86
C PRO A 502 0.96 7.94 -22.32
N SER A 503 2.06 8.20 -23.01
CA SER A 503 2.30 7.73 -24.38
C SER A 503 2.10 6.21 -24.53
N GLY A 504 1.50 5.79 -25.65
CA GLY A 504 1.21 4.38 -25.93
C GLY A 504 -0.06 3.82 -25.25
N VAL A 505 -0.66 4.54 -24.30
CA VAL A 505 -1.95 4.17 -23.70
C VAL A 505 -3.07 4.67 -24.60
N GLN A 506 -3.99 3.79 -25.01
CA GLN A 506 -5.15 4.16 -25.82
C GLN A 506 -6.35 4.48 -24.92
N VAL A 507 -6.98 5.64 -25.12
CA VAL A 507 -8.29 5.95 -24.50
C VAL A 507 -9.39 5.22 -25.26
N ILE A 508 -10.26 4.51 -24.53
CA ILE A 508 -11.39 3.74 -25.07
C ILE A 508 -12.71 4.47 -24.81
N ALA A 509 -12.86 5.10 -23.64
CA ALA A 509 -13.99 5.97 -23.29
C ALA A 509 -13.60 6.90 -22.15
N ASP A 510 -14.07 8.16 -22.15
CA ASP A 510 -13.89 9.13 -21.05
C ASP A 510 -15.27 9.58 -20.53
N ARG A 511 -15.42 9.64 -19.20
CA ARG A 511 -16.62 10.07 -18.45
C ARG A 511 -16.27 11.10 -17.36
N GLY A 512 -15.14 11.79 -17.50
CA GLY A 512 -14.59 12.73 -16.53
C GLY A 512 -13.99 12.01 -15.32
N HIS A 513 -14.84 11.64 -14.36
CA HIS A 513 -14.43 10.97 -13.12
C HIS A 513 -14.06 9.48 -13.28
N GLU A 514 -14.43 8.86 -14.41
CA GLU A 514 -14.03 7.52 -14.83
C GLU A 514 -13.50 7.60 -16.27
N ILE A 515 -12.44 6.86 -16.56
CA ILE A 515 -11.88 6.68 -17.90
C ILE A 515 -11.56 5.20 -18.14
N THR A 516 -11.89 4.69 -19.33
CA THR A 516 -11.54 3.34 -19.79
C THR A 516 -10.35 3.43 -20.73
N LEU A 517 -9.29 2.68 -20.44
CA LEU A 517 -8.00 2.72 -21.12
C LEU A 517 -7.63 1.32 -21.63
N ARG A 518 -6.76 1.25 -22.64
CA ARG A 518 -6.03 0.03 -22.99
C ARG A 518 -4.55 0.21 -22.67
N ALA A 519 -3.97 -0.78 -21.99
CA ALA A 519 -2.54 -0.82 -21.70
C ALA A 519 -1.72 -0.94 -23.00
N PRO A 520 -0.49 -0.39 -23.06
CA PRO A 520 0.35 -0.52 -24.24
C PRO A 520 0.79 -1.98 -24.44
N GLN A 521 1.20 -2.33 -25.66
CA GLN A 521 1.72 -3.68 -25.99
C GLN A 521 3.20 -3.82 -25.63
N ASN A 522 4.03 -2.84 -26.03
CA ASN A 522 5.49 -2.87 -25.86
C ASN A 522 5.89 -2.34 -24.47
N VAL A 523 5.68 -3.16 -23.44
CA VAL A 523 5.89 -2.78 -22.03
C VAL A 523 6.90 -3.66 -21.32
N LEU A 524 7.60 -3.08 -20.35
CA LEU A 524 8.57 -3.77 -19.50
C LEU A 524 7.85 -4.57 -18.39
N GLN A 525 8.25 -5.83 -18.18
CA GLN A 525 7.68 -6.73 -17.16
C GLN A 525 7.75 -6.10 -15.76
N ASN A 526 6.63 -6.14 -15.03
CA ASN A 526 6.47 -5.56 -13.69
C ASN A 526 6.75 -4.03 -13.57
N ALA A 527 6.74 -3.27 -14.68
CA ALA A 527 6.88 -1.80 -14.64
C ALA A 527 5.59 -1.08 -14.19
N MET A 528 5.69 0.20 -13.79
CA MET A 528 4.62 0.93 -13.09
C MET A 528 3.95 2.00 -13.97
N LEU A 529 2.78 1.68 -14.53
CA LEU A 529 1.96 2.62 -15.31
C LEU A 529 1.16 3.55 -14.39
N SER A 530 1.71 4.75 -14.17
CA SER A 530 1.03 5.83 -13.46
C SER A 530 0.02 6.54 -14.38
N ILE A 531 -1.23 6.62 -13.94
CA ILE A 531 -2.30 7.37 -14.60
C ILE A 531 -2.63 8.60 -13.74
N PRO A 532 -2.25 9.82 -14.16
CA PRO A 532 -2.54 11.05 -13.44
C PRO A 532 -3.83 11.73 -13.92
N VAL A 533 -4.48 12.45 -13.01
CA VAL A 533 -5.61 13.32 -13.29
C VAL A 533 -5.45 14.67 -12.59
N THR A 534 -5.63 15.76 -13.34
CA THR A 534 -5.85 17.08 -12.75
C THR A 534 -7.35 17.26 -12.53
N VAL A 535 -7.76 17.46 -11.29
CA VAL A 535 -9.14 17.79 -10.91
C VAL A 535 -9.18 19.28 -10.58
N THR A 536 -10.22 19.98 -11.06
CA THR A 536 -10.42 21.41 -10.85
C THR A 536 -11.87 21.71 -10.48
N ASP A 537 -12.10 22.57 -9.49
CA ASP A 537 -13.45 23.02 -9.08
C ASP A 537 -13.86 24.36 -9.70
N ASN A 538 -15.13 24.74 -9.46
CA ASN A 538 -15.71 26.00 -9.93
C ASN A 538 -14.99 27.28 -9.44
N ASN A 539 -14.10 27.20 -8.45
CA ASN A 539 -13.28 28.32 -7.97
C ASN A 539 -11.90 28.36 -8.63
N ASN A 540 -11.65 27.50 -9.64
CA ASN A 540 -10.35 27.21 -10.23
C ASN A 540 -9.30 26.66 -9.25
N MET A 541 -9.71 26.14 -8.08
CA MET A 541 -8.78 25.39 -7.24
C MET A 541 -8.53 24.04 -7.90
N ALA A 542 -7.25 23.67 -8.03
CA ALA A 542 -6.85 22.44 -8.70
C ALA A 542 -5.93 21.58 -7.83
N ILE A 543 -6.07 20.26 -7.96
CA ILE A 543 -5.13 19.27 -7.46
C ILE A 543 -4.77 18.30 -8.60
N ARG A 544 -3.55 17.77 -8.57
CA ARG A 544 -3.14 16.67 -9.43
C ARG A 544 -3.00 15.41 -8.57
N LEU A 545 -3.84 14.42 -8.85
CA LEU A 545 -3.80 13.10 -8.25
C LEU A 545 -3.20 12.12 -9.26
N ALA A 546 -2.65 11.00 -8.79
CA ALA A 546 -2.23 9.91 -9.64
C ALA A 546 -2.21 8.61 -8.84
N SER A 547 -2.28 7.48 -9.53
CA SER A 547 -1.87 6.17 -9.00
C SER A 547 -1.43 5.27 -10.14
N SER A 548 -0.80 4.14 -9.79
CA SER A 548 -0.04 3.31 -10.70
C SER A 548 -0.46 1.84 -10.63
N THR A 549 -0.69 1.25 -11.80
CA THR A 549 -0.86 -0.20 -11.99
C THR A 549 0.46 -0.83 -12.40
N ARG A 550 0.68 -2.10 -12.03
CA ARG A 550 1.87 -2.86 -12.41
C ARG A 550 1.61 -3.64 -13.71
N LEU A 551 2.29 -3.24 -14.78
CA LEU A 551 2.19 -3.87 -16.09
C LEU A 551 2.76 -5.30 -16.07
N LYS A 552 2.11 -6.20 -16.82
CA LYS A 552 2.49 -7.61 -16.95
C LYS A 552 2.68 -8.02 -18.42
N THR A 553 3.71 -8.80 -18.68
CA THR A 553 3.93 -9.50 -19.95
C THR A 553 3.97 -11.02 -19.72
N THR A 554 3.83 -11.80 -20.79
CA THR A 554 4.05 -13.25 -20.78
C THR A 554 5.55 -13.54 -20.59
N GLY A 555 5.91 -14.15 -19.46
CA GLY A 555 7.29 -14.51 -19.12
C GLY A 555 7.53 -14.47 -17.61
N ASP A 556 8.77 -14.74 -17.23
CA ASP A 556 9.21 -14.92 -15.84
C ASP A 556 8.83 -13.76 -14.90
N ASN A 557 8.70 -14.05 -13.60
CA ASN A 557 8.20 -13.09 -12.61
C ASN A 557 9.31 -12.17 -12.03
N ILE A 558 10.18 -11.69 -12.91
CA ILE A 558 11.39 -10.92 -12.61
C ILE A 558 11.08 -9.47 -12.20
N SER A 559 12.00 -8.78 -11.50
CA SER A 559 11.80 -7.36 -11.20
C SER A 559 11.98 -6.50 -12.46
N PHE A 560 11.34 -5.33 -12.50
CA PHE A 560 11.47 -4.37 -13.61
C PHE A 560 12.93 -4.00 -13.95
N ARG A 561 13.84 -3.96 -12.95
CA ARG A 561 15.26 -3.70 -13.22
C ARG A 561 15.97 -4.90 -13.84
N ASP A 562 15.53 -6.11 -13.54
CA ASP A 562 16.10 -7.32 -14.11
C ASP A 562 15.57 -7.55 -15.53
N ALA A 563 14.27 -7.27 -15.77
CA ALA A 563 13.72 -7.19 -17.11
C ALA A 563 14.46 -6.18 -17.99
N PHE A 564 14.88 -5.04 -17.42
CA PHE A 564 15.70 -4.08 -18.16
C PHE A 564 17.17 -4.53 -18.31
N ASN A 565 17.72 -5.27 -17.35
CA ASN A 565 19.02 -5.95 -17.54
C ASN A 565 18.96 -6.87 -18.76
N ASP A 566 17.87 -7.61 -18.98
CA ASP A 566 17.73 -8.52 -20.12
C ASP A 566 17.55 -7.78 -21.46
N VAL A 567 16.83 -6.65 -21.48
CA VAL A 567 16.81 -5.72 -22.62
C VAL A 567 18.22 -5.21 -22.95
N ILE A 568 19.00 -4.82 -21.93
CA ILE A 568 20.40 -4.39 -22.12
C ILE A 568 21.28 -5.55 -22.59
N LYS A 569 21.09 -6.78 -22.08
CA LYS A 569 21.78 -7.98 -22.58
C LYS A 569 21.48 -8.24 -24.05
N GLN A 570 20.22 -8.13 -24.47
CA GLN A 570 19.82 -8.30 -25.87
C GLN A 570 20.39 -7.19 -26.76
N ARG A 571 20.23 -5.92 -26.38
CA ARG A 571 20.62 -4.74 -27.18
C ARG A 571 22.13 -4.63 -27.39
N TYR A 572 22.93 -5.01 -26.39
CA TYR A 572 24.40 -4.98 -26.46
C TYR A 572 25.05 -6.36 -26.66
N GLN A 573 24.26 -7.39 -26.97
CA GLN A 573 24.70 -8.76 -27.28
C GLN A 573 25.61 -9.37 -26.20
N ILE A 574 25.15 -9.28 -24.95
CA ILE A 574 25.90 -9.69 -23.76
C ILE A 574 25.62 -11.17 -23.45
N GLU A 575 26.56 -12.05 -23.83
CA GLU A 575 26.47 -13.50 -23.58
C GLU A 575 26.64 -13.92 -22.10
N GLY A 576 26.85 -12.97 -21.19
CA GLY A 576 27.15 -13.23 -19.77
C GLY A 576 26.48 -12.23 -18.83
N ASP A 577 26.95 -12.18 -17.58
CA ASP A 577 26.35 -11.31 -16.56
C ASP A 577 26.81 -9.85 -16.63
N ILE A 578 25.88 -8.96 -16.30
CA ILE A 578 26.17 -7.54 -16.05
C ILE A 578 26.76 -7.45 -14.64
N ASN A 579 28.01 -7.01 -14.55
CA ASN A 579 28.81 -7.06 -13.33
C ASN A 579 28.43 -5.93 -12.36
N LEU A 580 28.66 -6.18 -11.07
CA LEU A 580 28.61 -5.15 -10.04
C LEU A 580 30.01 -4.58 -9.76
N TRP A 581 30.03 -3.41 -9.12
CA TRP A 581 31.26 -2.84 -8.58
C TRP A 581 31.93 -3.77 -7.56
N ASN A 582 33.26 -3.72 -7.47
CA ASN A 582 34.03 -4.52 -6.51
C ASN A 582 35.16 -3.68 -5.88
N ASP A 583 34.88 -3.06 -4.73
CA ASP A 583 35.85 -2.27 -3.96
C ASP A 583 37.04 -3.10 -3.44
N ALA A 584 36.83 -4.40 -3.20
CA ALA A 584 37.88 -5.29 -2.72
C ALA A 584 38.88 -5.71 -3.82
N SER A 585 38.52 -5.56 -5.09
CA SER A 585 39.44 -5.74 -6.22
C SER A 585 38.95 -4.97 -7.46
N PRO A 586 39.39 -3.71 -7.65
CA PRO A 586 38.93 -2.88 -8.76
C PRO A 586 39.64 -3.21 -10.09
N LYS A 587 39.41 -4.44 -10.56
CA LYS A 587 39.97 -5.01 -11.79
C LYS A 587 38.89 -5.76 -12.56
N GLY A 588 39.00 -5.79 -13.88
CA GLY A 588 38.06 -6.47 -14.75
C GLY A 588 38.65 -6.78 -16.12
N VAL A 589 37.84 -7.42 -16.98
CA VAL A 589 38.21 -7.73 -18.36
C VAL A 589 37.70 -6.62 -19.27
N VAL A 590 38.57 -6.07 -20.12
CA VAL A 590 38.18 -5.02 -21.07
C VAL A 590 37.10 -5.57 -22.01
N GLY A 591 36.01 -4.83 -22.15
CA GLY A 591 34.82 -5.22 -22.91
C GLY A 591 33.68 -5.79 -22.06
N THR A 592 33.88 -6.14 -20.78
CA THR A 592 32.75 -6.62 -19.95
C THR A 592 31.85 -5.48 -19.49
N TYR A 593 30.59 -5.84 -19.24
CA TYR A 593 29.50 -4.91 -18.93
C TYR A 593 29.23 -4.84 -17.42
N TYR A 594 28.85 -3.67 -16.94
CA TYR A 594 28.61 -3.37 -15.53
C TYR A 594 27.36 -2.50 -15.36
N GLN A 595 26.73 -2.57 -14.19
CA GLN A 595 25.60 -1.71 -13.79
C GLN A 595 25.95 -0.89 -12.53
N SER A 596 25.35 0.29 -12.40
CA SER A 596 25.43 1.17 -11.23
C SER A 596 24.05 1.73 -10.88
N ASP A 597 23.61 1.58 -9.63
CA ASP A 597 22.40 2.26 -9.16
C ASP A 597 22.78 3.70 -8.72
N ASN A 598 22.58 4.68 -9.62
CA ASN A 598 23.03 6.06 -9.48
C ASN A 598 22.09 6.86 -8.57
N THR A 599 22.59 7.25 -7.40
CA THR A 599 21.84 7.93 -6.35
C THR A 599 21.59 9.42 -6.61
N LEU A 600 22.26 10.04 -7.58
CA LEU A 600 22.07 11.46 -7.94
C LEU A 600 21.00 11.67 -9.01
N THR A 601 20.93 10.76 -9.98
CA THR A 601 19.93 10.78 -11.07
C THR A 601 18.72 9.89 -10.79
N HIS A 602 18.81 9.02 -9.77
CA HIS A 602 17.82 8.00 -9.41
C HIS A 602 17.57 6.95 -10.51
N THR A 603 18.63 6.63 -11.27
CA THR A 603 18.60 5.71 -12.42
C THR A 603 19.48 4.48 -12.18
N ARG A 604 19.30 3.41 -12.97
CA ARG A 604 20.31 2.34 -13.11
C ARG A 604 21.10 2.56 -14.39
N ASP A 605 22.37 2.90 -14.25
CA ASP A 605 23.27 3.27 -15.34
C ASP A 605 24.12 2.06 -15.77
N TYR A 606 24.27 1.86 -17.07
CA TYR A 606 25.01 0.74 -17.66
C TYR A 606 26.29 1.21 -18.34
N TYR A 607 27.38 0.48 -18.12
CA TYR A 607 28.71 0.82 -18.61
C TYR A 607 29.44 -0.39 -19.19
N ARG A 608 30.29 -0.16 -20.19
CA ARG A 608 31.29 -1.11 -20.68
C ARG A 608 32.68 -0.71 -20.19
N LEU A 609 33.45 -1.70 -19.72
CA LEU A 609 34.78 -1.49 -19.15
C LEU A 609 35.83 -1.32 -20.26
N LYS A 610 36.57 -0.20 -20.27
CA LYS A 610 37.62 0.09 -21.26
C LYS A 610 39.04 -0.29 -20.82
N THR A 611 39.26 -0.47 -19.52
CA THR A 611 40.59 -0.65 -18.90
C THR A 611 40.63 -1.86 -17.97
N ARG A 612 41.79 -2.49 -17.77
CA ARG A 612 41.92 -3.68 -16.88
C ARG A 612 41.73 -3.37 -15.37
N SER A 613 41.68 -2.08 -15.03
CA SER A 613 41.41 -1.55 -13.68
C SER A 613 40.51 -0.32 -13.82
N TYR A 614 39.70 -0.04 -12.79
CA TYR A 614 38.71 1.04 -12.79
C TYR A 614 38.72 1.81 -11.46
N TRP A 615 38.17 3.03 -11.40
CA TRP A 615 38.17 3.82 -10.14
C TRP A 615 36.83 4.45 -9.70
N TYR A 616 36.00 4.97 -10.62
CA TYR A 616 34.62 5.38 -10.30
C TYR A 616 33.73 5.36 -11.53
N PHE A 617 32.43 5.08 -11.36
CA PHE A 617 31.41 5.34 -12.38
C PHE A 617 31.09 6.84 -12.45
N PRO A 618 30.99 7.46 -13.64
CA PRO A 618 30.57 8.85 -13.77
C PRO A 618 29.08 9.04 -13.44
N SER A 619 28.78 9.62 -12.28
CA SER A 619 27.42 9.84 -11.77
C SER A 619 26.60 10.87 -12.56
N ASN A 620 27.17 11.43 -13.63
CA ASN A 620 26.54 12.34 -14.59
C ASN A 620 26.17 11.65 -15.92
N GLN A 621 26.12 10.31 -15.97
CA GLN A 621 25.71 9.53 -17.15
C GLN A 621 26.61 9.79 -18.38
N THR A 622 27.93 9.85 -18.18
CA THR A 622 28.91 10.01 -19.27
C THR A 622 30.04 8.98 -19.22
N SER A 623 30.84 8.90 -20.29
CA SER A 623 32.07 8.10 -20.32
C SER A 623 33.23 8.82 -19.61
N ASN A 624 34.07 8.10 -18.87
CA ASN A 624 35.38 8.60 -18.35
C ASN A 624 36.55 7.78 -18.92
N GLU A 625 37.73 7.79 -18.30
CA GLU A 625 38.87 6.97 -18.74
C GLU A 625 38.55 5.47 -18.68
N TYR A 626 37.96 5.02 -17.58
CA TYR A 626 37.72 3.60 -17.30
C TYR A 626 36.45 3.06 -17.98
N TRP A 627 35.42 3.91 -18.09
CA TRP A 627 34.07 3.49 -18.46
C TRP A 627 33.60 4.13 -19.76
N GLU A 628 32.96 3.33 -20.59
CA GLU A 628 32.08 3.75 -21.67
C GLU A 628 30.64 3.71 -21.13
N TYR A 629 29.95 4.85 -21.08
CA TYR A 629 28.53 4.88 -20.75
C TYR A 629 27.70 4.37 -21.93
N LEU A 630 26.67 3.58 -21.63
CA LEU A 630 25.80 2.96 -22.62
C LEU A 630 24.40 3.57 -22.58
N GLU A 631 23.68 3.36 -21.48
CA GLU A 631 22.30 3.81 -21.28
C GLU A 631 21.96 3.85 -19.79
N SER A 632 20.83 4.45 -19.42
CA SER A 632 20.29 4.47 -18.07
C SER A 632 18.81 4.08 -18.05
N TYR A 633 18.44 3.17 -17.16
CA TYR A 633 17.04 2.96 -16.80
C TYR A 633 16.58 4.11 -15.88
N ASP A 634 15.68 4.94 -16.40
CA ASP A 634 15.12 6.14 -15.75
C ASP A 634 13.80 5.89 -14.98
N GLY A 635 13.30 4.66 -14.98
CA GLY A 635 11.98 4.33 -14.45
C GLY A 635 10.86 4.34 -15.49
N SER A 636 11.14 4.65 -16.77
CA SER A 636 10.16 4.55 -17.84
C SER A 636 9.75 3.10 -18.12
N GLN A 637 8.45 2.89 -18.37
CA GLN A 637 7.87 1.55 -18.56
C GLN A 637 8.01 1.03 -20.01
N PHE A 638 8.45 1.90 -20.92
CA PHE A 638 8.34 1.73 -22.36
C PHE A 638 9.72 1.58 -22.99
N LEU A 639 9.86 0.59 -23.86
CA LEU A 639 11.09 0.34 -24.61
C LEU A 639 11.20 1.35 -25.77
N LYS A 640 11.77 2.52 -25.49
CA LYS A 640 11.97 3.61 -26.47
C LYS A 640 12.65 3.07 -27.73
N GLY A 641 12.01 3.21 -28.90
CA GLY A 641 12.58 2.87 -30.21
C GLY A 641 12.54 1.40 -30.63
N GLU A 642 11.96 0.48 -29.86
CA GLU A 642 11.91 -0.95 -30.23
C GLU A 642 10.61 -1.31 -30.98
N VAL A 643 10.72 -1.21 -32.32
CA VAL A 643 9.77 -1.65 -33.37
C VAL A 643 8.37 -1.04 -33.26
N GLY A 644 8.17 0.10 -33.92
CA GLY A 644 6.82 0.59 -34.24
C GLY A 644 6.53 2.07 -33.98
N ASP A 645 7.53 2.88 -33.60
CA ASP A 645 7.37 4.34 -33.51
C ASP A 645 7.12 4.95 -34.90
N VAL A 646 5.85 4.96 -35.31
CA VAL A 646 5.34 5.87 -36.35
C VAL A 646 5.16 7.23 -35.68
N ASP A 647 6.27 7.97 -35.59
CA ASP A 647 6.25 9.39 -35.21
C ASP A 647 5.60 10.19 -36.36
N GLN A 648 4.27 10.17 -36.38
CA GLN A 648 3.46 11.09 -37.15
C GLN A 648 2.76 12.03 -36.19
N SER A 649 3.27 13.26 -36.13
CA SER A 649 2.54 14.42 -35.66
C SER A 649 1.27 14.59 -36.49
N ILE A 650 0.14 14.08 -35.98
CA ILE A 650 -1.18 14.40 -36.53
C ILE A 650 -1.44 15.87 -36.19
N GLU A 651 -1.21 16.76 -37.16
CA GLU A 651 -1.80 18.09 -37.11
C GLU A 651 -3.32 17.92 -37.07
N VAL A 652 -3.97 18.49 -36.05
CA VAL A 652 -5.41 18.36 -35.84
C VAL A 652 -6.16 19.31 -36.76
N GLU A 653 -6.09 19.04 -38.07
CA GLU A 653 -6.99 19.65 -39.04
C GLU A 653 -8.38 18.99 -38.93
N GLN A 654 -9.44 19.79 -38.80
CA GLN A 654 -10.79 19.28 -38.53
C GLN A 654 -11.43 18.66 -39.77
N VAL A 655 -11.08 17.42 -40.09
CA VAL A 655 -11.80 16.60 -41.07
C VAL A 655 -12.90 15.81 -40.38
N VAL A 656 -14.15 16.17 -40.64
CA VAL A 656 -15.32 15.37 -40.26
C VAL A 656 -15.48 14.26 -41.30
N GLU A 657 -14.88 13.10 -41.05
CA GLU A 657 -15.07 11.90 -41.88
C GLU A 657 -16.09 10.94 -41.22
N GLU A 658 -17.00 10.37 -42.01
CA GLU A 658 -18.10 9.56 -41.48
C GLU A 658 -17.63 8.22 -40.90
N VAL A 659 -18.05 7.94 -39.68
CA VAL A 659 -17.79 6.66 -39.00
C VAL A 659 -18.51 5.53 -39.74
N LYS A 660 -17.74 4.71 -40.47
CA LYS A 660 -18.24 3.40 -40.94
C LYS A 660 -18.55 2.52 -39.72
N PRO A 661 -19.73 1.88 -39.66
CA PRO A 661 -20.16 1.15 -38.48
C PRO A 661 -19.27 -0.06 -38.18
N VAL A 662 -19.00 -0.28 -36.90
CA VAL A 662 -18.37 -1.51 -36.40
C VAL A 662 -19.30 -2.69 -36.71
N ALA A 663 -18.75 -3.81 -37.16
CA ALA A 663 -19.52 -5.02 -37.43
C ALA A 663 -20.25 -5.48 -36.17
N GLN A 664 -21.58 -5.34 -36.16
CA GLN A 664 -22.45 -5.89 -35.12
C GLN A 664 -22.74 -7.36 -35.42
N CYS A 665 -22.86 -8.15 -34.36
CA CYS A 665 -23.28 -9.54 -34.43
C CYS A 665 -24.76 -9.59 -34.03
N ASP A 666 -25.62 -10.23 -34.83
CA ASP A 666 -27.07 -10.34 -34.56
C ASP A 666 -27.43 -11.31 -33.41
N VAL A 667 -26.53 -11.47 -32.44
CA VAL A 667 -26.68 -12.34 -31.26
C VAL A 667 -26.15 -11.63 -30.01
N PRO A 668 -26.81 -11.76 -28.84
CA PRO A 668 -26.48 -10.99 -27.64
C PRO A 668 -25.01 -11.11 -27.21
N THR A 669 -24.39 -10.00 -26.81
CA THR A 669 -23.02 -10.02 -26.26
C THR A 669 -22.95 -10.92 -25.04
N TRP A 670 -21.95 -11.80 -24.96
CA TRP A 670 -21.73 -12.65 -23.80
C TRP A 670 -21.54 -11.82 -22.53
N ASN A 671 -22.31 -12.15 -21.50
CA ASN A 671 -22.13 -11.67 -20.14
C ASN A 671 -21.88 -12.84 -19.17
N ALA A 672 -21.17 -12.55 -18.07
CA ALA A 672 -20.78 -13.52 -17.05
C ALA A 672 -21.99 -13.94 -16.18
N ARG A 673 -22.79 -14.88 -16.68
CA ARG A 673 -23.95 -15.48 -16.01
C ARG A 673 -24.05 -16.96 -16.33
N VAL A 674 -24.88 -17.68 -15.59
CA VAL A 674 -25.19 -19.10 -15.90
C VAL A 674 -26.02 -19.18 -17.18
N TYR A 675 -25.65 -20.10 -18.07
CA TYR A 675 -26.42 -20.45 -19.27
C TYR A 675 -26.92 -21.89 -19.12
N SER A 676 -28.21 -22.08 -18.85
CA SER A 676 -28.80 -23.41 -18.59
C SER A 676 -29.27 -24.14 -19.85
N GLU A 677 -29.48 -23.42 -20.95
CA GLU A 677 -29.99 -23.93 -22.23
C GLU A 677 -29.07 -23.45 -23.37
N PRO A 678 -29.04 -24.12 -24.55
CA PRO A 678 -28.22 -23.71 -25.68
C PRO A 678 -28.51 -22.28 -26.14
N THR A 679 -27.57 -21.38 -25.86
CA THR A 679 -27.68 -19.94 -26.06
C THR A 679 -26.55 -19.48 -26.96
N THR A 680 -26.88 -18.81 -28.05
CA THR A 680 -25.89 -18.22 -28.96
C THR A 680 -25.55 -16.80 -28.50
N VAL A 681 -24.26 -16.49 -28.39
CA VAL A 681 -23.72 -15.22 -27.87
C VAL A 681 -22.57 -14.71 -28.72
N SER A 682 -22.37 -13.40 -28.76
CA SER A 682 -21.22 -12.76 -29.43
C SER A 682 -20.12 -12.37 -28.43
N LYS A 683 -18.86 -12.55 -28.81
CA LYS A 683 -17.70 -12.03 -28.06
C LYS A 683 -16.54 -11.80 -29.01
N ASN A 684 -15.84 -10.66 -28.88
CA ASN A 684 -14.65 -10.32 -29.67
C ASN A 684 -14.83 -10.50 -31.20
N GLY A 685 -16.01 -10.16 -31.75
CA GLY A 685 -16.31 -10.29 -33.18
C GLY A 685 -16.60 -11.71 -33.68
N ARG A 686 -16.77 -12.67 -32.77
CA ARG A 686 -17.11 -14.08 -33.07
C ARG A 686 -18.38 -14.51 -32.35
N ILE A 687 -19.04 -15.52 -32.91
CA ILE A 687 -20.26 -16.13 -32.39
C ILE A 687 -19.92 -17.45 -31.71
N TYR A 688 -20.48 -17.69 -30.52
CA TYR A 688 -20.32 -18.92 -29.75
C TYR A 688 -21.68 -19.46 -29.34
N THR A 689 -21.80 -20.76 -29.09
CA THR A 689 -23.01 -21.38 -28.52
C THR A 689 -22.61 -22.40 -27.47
N ASN A 690 -23.29 -22.42 -26.31
CA ASN A 690 -23.02 -23.44 -25.31
C ASN A 690 -23.68 -24.78 -25.66
N LYS A 691 -22.95 -25.88 -25.44
CA LYS A 691 -23.40 -27.24 -25.74
C LYS A 691 -24.31 -27.82 -24.66
N TRP A 692 -24.16 -27.37 -23.42
CA TRP A 692 -24.94 -27.75 -22.24
C TRP A 692 -24.83 -26.62 -21.17
N TRP A 693 -25.14 -26.92 -19.91
CA TRP A 693 -25.03 -25.96 -18.80
C TRP A 693 -23.64 -25.32 -18.68
N VAL A 694 -23.60 -24.01 -18.48
CA VAL A 694 -22.36 -23.22 -18.28
C VAL A 694 -22.45 -22.41 -17.00
N SER A 695 -21.36 -22.36 -16.22
CA SER A 695 -21.23 -21.47 -15.07
C SER A 695 -21.11 -20.00 -15.49
N ALA A 696 -21.26 -19.06 -14.55
CA ALA A 696 -20.95 -17.66 -14.79
C ALA A 696 -19.45 -17.37 -15.05
N THR A 697 -18.57 -18.34 -14.81
CA THR A 697 -17.11 -18.20 -14.94
C THR A 697 -16.54 -18.81 -16.22
N ALA A 698 -17.18 -19.82 -16.81
CA ALA A 698 -16.65 -20.50 -18.00
C ALA A 698 -16.90 -19.67 -19.27
N MET A 699 -15.82 -19.36 -19.98
CA MET A 699 -15.76 -18.22 -20.88
C MET A 699 -15.67 -18.63 -22.37
N PRO A 700 -16.56 -18.13 -23.26
CA PRO A 700 -16.42 -18.37 -24.69
C PRO A 700 -15.18 -17.66 -25.22
N GLY A 701 -14.43 -18.36 -26.08
CA GLY A 701 -13.13 -17.94 -26.58
C GLY A 701 -11.94 -18.42 -25.72
N ASP A 702 -12.16 -18.93 -24.51
CA ASP A 702 -11.13 -19.61 -23.74
C ASP A 702 -10.82 -20.98 -24.36
N ILE A 703 -9.53 -21.31 -24.57
CA ILE A 703 -9.12 -22.56 -25.20
C ILE A 703 -9.33 -23.78 -24.29
N ALA A 704 -9.44 -23.62 -22.97
CA ALA A 704 -9.85 -24.72 -22.08
C ALA A 704 -11.33 -25.07 -22.30
N GLU A 705 -12.20 -24.05 -22.30
CA GLU A 705 -13.66 -24.20 -22.25
C GLU A 705 -14.36 -24.18 -23.63
N THR A 706 -13.67 -23.78 -24.70
CA THR A 706 -14.25 -23.59 -26.05
C THR A 706 -13.74 -24.62 -27.06
N ASP A 707 -14.68 -25.28 -27.74
CA ASP A 707 -14.43 -26.11 -28.90
C ASP A 707 -14.29 -25.24 -30.16
N THR A 708 -13.04 -25.04 -30.59
CA THR A 708 -12.67 -24.12 -31.69
C THR A 708 -12.58 -24.80 -33.06
N THR A 709 -12.79 -26.12 -33.14
CA THR A 709 -12.70 -26.87 -34.41
C THR A 709 -14.01 -26.90 -35.22
N GLY A 710 -15.10 -26.30 -34.72
CA GLY A 710 -16.37 -26.12 -35.43
C GLY A 710 -17.07 -27.42 -35.89
N ASN A 711 -16.63 -28.56 -35.36
CA ASN A 711 -17.02 -29.91 -35.80
C ASN A 711 -17.62 -30.76 -34.67
N GLY A 712 -17.90 -30.15 -33.51
CA GLY A 712 -18.47 -30.79 -32.32
C GLY A 712 -17.55 -31.73 -31.54
N THR A 713 -16.31 -31.97 -31.97
CA THR A 713 -15.44 -33.04 -31.41
C THR A 713 -14.84 -32.75 -30.03
N GLY A 714 -14.99 -31.54 -29.47
CA GLY A 714 -14.60 -31.20 -28.11
C GLY A 714 -15.53 -31.81 -27.04
N TRP A 715 -15.40 -33.12 -26.80
CA TRP A 715 -16.11 -33.86 -25.75
C TRP A 715 -15.59 -33.50 -24.35
N GLY A 716 -16.19 -32.47 -23.76
CA GLY A 716 -15.84 -31.94 -22.43
C GLY A 716 -15.85 -30.41 -22.35
N LYS A 717 -15.79 -29.73 -23.50
CA LYS A 717 -15.79 -28.26 -23.58
C LYS A 717 -17.20 -27.69 -23.67
N VAL A 718 -17.51 -26.72 -22.82
CA VAL A 718 -18.88 -26.21 -22.62
C VAL A 718 -19.35 -25.24 -23.70
N TRP A 719 -18.42 -24.51 -24.34
CA TRP A 719 -18.69 -23.61 -25.47
C TRP A 719 -18.25 -24.22 -26.81
N GLU A 720 -18.87 -23.78 -27.89
CA GLU A 720 -18.50 -24.11 -29.28
C GLU A 720 -18.41 -22.81 -30.09
N ASP A 721 -17.31 -22.60 -30.80
CA ASP A 721 -17.11 -21.48 -31.72
C ASP A 721 -17.86 -21.73 -33.05
N LYS A 722 -18.66 -20.75 -33.47
CA LYS A 722 -19.48 -20.78 -34.70
C LYS A 722 -18.93 -19.88 -35.81
N GLY A 723 -17.83 -19.17 -35.57
CA GLY A 723 -17.15 -18.34 -36.56
C GLY A 723 -17.24 -16.83 -36.32
N PRO A 724 -16.68 -16.01 -37.22
CA PRO A 724 -16.85 -14.55 -37.20
C PRO A 724 -18.29 -14.16 -37.51
N CYS A 725 -18.68 -12.93 -37.16
CA CYS A 725 -20.00 -12.39 -37.49
C CYS A 725 -20.07 -12.01 -38.98
N ASP A 726 -21.15 -12.41 -39.67
CA ASP A 726 -21.33 -12.22 -41.11
C ASP A 726 -21.47 -10.75 -41.51
N VAL A 727 -20.97 -10.40 -42.71
CA VAL A 727 -20.93 -9.02 -43.22
C VAL A 727 -21.64 -8.94 -44.57
N ALA A 728 -22.97 -8.84 -44.57
CA ALA A 728 -23.80 -8.86 -45.76
C ALA A 728 -24.84 -7.73 -45.80
N VAL A 729 -24.48 -6.61 -46.44
CA VAL A 729 -25.44 -5.52 -46.73
C VAL A 729 -26.33 -5.90 -47.90
N LYS A 730 -27.65 -5.69 -47.76
CA LYS A 730 -28.59 -5.57 -48.87
C LYS A 730 -29.64 -4.50 -48.57
N ASP A 731 -29.70 -3.50 -49.45
CA ASP A 731 -30.82 -2.57 -49.52
C ASP A 731 -32.07 -3.24 -50.08
N GLU A 732 -33.24 -2.93 -49.52
CA GLU A 732 -34.46 -2.69 -50.31
C GLU A 732 -35.46 -1.85 -49.50
N LEU A 733 -36.12 -0.88 -50.16
CA LEU A 733 -37.10 0.00 -49.52
C LEU A 733 -38.46 -0.71 -49.43
N GLN A 734 -39.18 -0.56 -48.30
CA GLN A 734 -40.47 0.16 -48.32
C GLN A 734 -41.15 0.42 -46.95
N SER A 735 -41.57 1.69 -46.80
CA SER A 735 -42.85 2.18 -46.23
C SER A 735 -43.34 1.83 -44.80
N ALA A 736 -43.61 2.91 -44.07
CA ALA A 736 -44.89 3.24 -43.42
C ALA A 736 -45.16 2.94 -41.92
N ILE A 737 -45.13 4.04 -41.16
CA ILE A 737 -46.21 4.56 -40.29
C ILE A 737 -46.30 4.07 -38.82
N GLU A 738 -46.29 5.10 -37.96
CA GLU A 738 -46.79 5.26 -36.59
C GLU A 738 -46.11 4.56 -35.39
N SER A 739 -45.87 5.41 -34.38
CA SER A 739 -45.42 5.06 -33.05
C SER A 739 -46.54 4.44 -32.21
N LYS A 740 -46.19 3.42 -31.43
CA LYS A 740 -46.96 3.02 -30.24
C LYS A 740 -46.14 3.30 -28.98
N PRO A 741 -46.77 3.72 -27.87
CA PRO A 741 -46.06 4.01 -26.64
C PRO A 741 -45.47 2.74 -26.02
N VAL A 742 -44.23 2.83 -25.55
CA VAL A 742 -43.62 1.79 -24.71
C VAL A 742 -44.44 1.69 -23.42
N THR A 743 -45.10 0.56 -23.21
CA THR A 743 -45.85 0.28 -21.99
C THR A 743 -44.85 -0.14 -20.89
N PRO A 744 -44.90 0.45 -19.69
CA PRO A 744 -44.03 0.03 -18.59
C PRO A 744 -44.22 -1.46 -18.26
N GLN A 745 -43.13 -2.19 -18.10
CA GLN A 745 -43.16 -3.60 -17.71
C GLN A 745 -43.77 -3.71 -16.30
N GLN A 746 -44.94 -4.33 -16.20
CA GLN A 746 -45.74 -4.31 -14.99
C GLN A 746 -45.45 -5.55 -14.13
N CYS A 747 -44.91 -5.33 -12.93
CA CYS A 747 -44.52 -6.38 -12.01
C CYS A 747 -45.73 -7.23 -11.56
N ASN A 748 -45.67 -8.55 -11.72
CA ASN A 748 -46.68 -9.52 -11.26
C ASN A 748 -46.76 -9.67 -9.71
N THR A 749 -46.31 -8.67 -8.96
CA THR A 749 -46.30 -8.63 -7.49
C THR A 749 -47.01 -7.35 -7.04
N PRO A 750 -47.93 -7.40 -6.06
CA PRO A 750 -48.67 -6.22 -5.59
C PRO A 750 -47.76 -5.05 -5.26
N SER A 751 -48.13 -3.83 -5.65
CA SER A 751 -47.33 -2.65 -5.34
C SER A 751 -47.25 -2.39 -3.83
N TRP A 752 -46.12 -1.88 -3.35
CA TRP A 752 -45.96 -1.55 -1.94
C TRP A 752 -46.92 -0.44 -1.52
N GLU A 753 -47.72 -0.72 -0.50
CA GLU A 753 -48.54 0.26 0.22
C GLU A 753 -47.85 0.67 1.54
N GLN A 754 -48.04 1.92 1.96
CA GLN A 754 -47.51 2.45 3.22
C GLN A 754 -48.31 1.95 4.43
N LYS A 755 -48.10 0.68 4.80
CA LYS A 755 -48.74 -0.01 5.92
C LYS A 755 -47.75 -0.95 6.62
N ALA A 756 -48.12 -1.46 7.79
CA ALA A 756 -47.32 -2.48 8.46
C ALA A 756 -47.50 -3.86 7.78
N TYR A 757 -46.42 -4.64 7.69
CA TYR A 757 -46.41 -6.00 7.13
C TYR A 757 -45.97 -6.98 8.22
N GLY A 758 -46.87 -7.86 8.67
CA GLY A 758 -46.59 -8.80 9.76
C GLY A 758 -45.85 -10.07 9.31
N GLU A 759 -46.29 -10.65 8.19
CA GLU A 759 -45.78 -11.89 7.61
C GLU A 759 -44.95 -11.61 6.35
N PRO A 760 -44.05 -12.53 5.92
CA PRO A 760 -43.24 -12.37 4.71
C PRO A 760 -44.08 -12.18 3.43
N THR A 761 -44.17 -10.93 2.98
CA THR A 761 -45.04 -10.45 1.90
C THR A 761 -44.17 -9.91 0.77
N LYS A 762 -44.41 -10.36 -0.47
CA LYS A 762 -43.76 -9.78 -1.65
C LYS A 762 -44.49 -8.52 -2.09
N VAL A 763 -43.73 -7.45 -2.34
CA VAL A 763 -44.23 -6.16 -2.84
C VAL A 763 -43.37 -5.66 -4.02
N SER A 764 -43.95 -4.89 -4.93
CA SER A 764 -43.23 -4.22 -6.02
C SER A 764 -43.12 -2.71 -5.80
N LYS A 765 -41.97 -2.13 -6.13
CA LYS A 765 -41.74 -0.67 -6.11
C LYS A 765 -40.62 -0.33 -7.08
N ASN A 766 -40.75 0.77 -7.82
CA ASN A 766 -39.72 1.30 -8.74
C ASN A 766 -39.12 0.24 -9.72
N GLY A 767 -39.95 -0.68 -10.24
CA GLY A 767 -39.50 -1.75 -11.14
C GLY A 767 -38.69 -2.86 -10.47
N ARG A 768 -38.78 -3.02 -9.15
CA ARG A 768 -38.10 -4.07 -8.37
C ARG A 768 -39.06 -4.77 -7.41
N ILE A 769 -38.76 -6.03 -7.09
CA ILE A 769 -39.50 -6.87 -6.15
C ILE A 769 -38.75 -6.89 -4.81
N TYR A 770 -39.47 -6.66 -3.72
CA TYR A 770 -38.97 -6.76 -2.35
C TYR A 770 -39.79 -7.79 -1.56
N ILE A 771 -39.20 -8.36 -0.52
CA ILE A 771 -39.90 -9.18 0.48
C ILE A 771 -39.49 -8.75 1.88
N ASN A 772 -40.41 -8.69 2.84
CA ASN A 772 -40.02 -8.46 4.23
C ASN A 772 -39.56 -9.76 4.91
N LYS A 773 -38.47 -9.67 5.68
CA LYS A 773 -37.86 -10.80 6.40
C LYS A 773 -38.60 -11.12 7.71
N TRP A 774 -39.22 -10.12 8.33
CA TRP A 774 -40.02 -10.19 9.56
C TRP A 774 -41.00 -9.00 9.61
N TRP A 775 -41.56 -8.67 10.78
CA TRP A 775 -42.49 -7.55 10.94
C TRP A 775 -41.89 -6.19 10.52
N VAL A 776 -42.67 -5.40 9.78
CA VAL A 776 -42.28 -4.08 9.23
C VAL A 776 -43.27 -3.01 9.67
N ALA A 777 -42.75 -1.88 10.15
CA ALA A 777 -43.51 -0.67 10.43
C ALA A 777 -43.82 0.14 9.14
N ALA A 778 -44.91 0.91 9.12
CA ALA A 778 -45.39 1.58 7.90
C ALA A 778 -44.45 2.68 7.35
N ASP A 779 -43.51 3.14 8.16
CA ASP A 779 -42.45 4.10 7.84
C ASP A 779 -41.17 3.45 7.26
N ASN A 780 -41.00 2.13 7.39
CA ASN A 780 -39.87 1.41 6.79
C ASN A 780 -40.16 1.09 5.32
N ILE A 781 -39.62 1.91 4.41
CA ILE A 781 -39.92 1.86 2.97
C ILE A 781 -38.96 0.91 2.22
N PRO A 782 -39.44 -0.03 1.38
CA PRO A 782 -38.55 -0.86 0.57
C PRO A 782 -37.81 -0.03 -0.50
N GLY A 783 -36.57 -0.42 -0.75
CA GLY A 783 -35.64 0.29 -1.64
C GLY A 783 -34.92 1.48 -0.99
N ASP A 784 -35.10 1.68 0.31
CA ASP A 784 -34.25 2.55 1.14
C ASP A 784 -33.14 1.70 1.79
N ASP A 785 -31.87 2.05 1.56
CA ASP A 785 -30.69 1.37 2.09
C ASP A 785 -30.64 1.33 3.62
N ALA A 786 -31.33 2.25 4.31
CA ALA A 786 -31.46 2.22 5.77
C ALA A 786 -32.15 0.95 6.27
N VAL A 787 -33.12 0.42 5.52
CA VAL A 787 -34.02 -0.67 5.94
C VAL A 787 -34.08 -1.87 4.97
N THR A 788 -33.43 -1.77 3.80
CA THR A 788 -33.43 -2.79 2.74
C THR A 788 -32.07 -3.45 2.59
N ASP A 789 -32.06 -4.78 2.53
CA ASP A 789 -30.92 -5.59 2.11
C ASP A 789 -30.91 -5.70 0.57
N THR A 790 -30.06 -4.92 -0.07
CA THR A 790 -29.89 -4.87 -1.52
C THR A 790 -28.97 -5.98 -2.08
N THR A 791 -28.40 -6.83 -1.22
CA THR A 791 -27.45 -7.89 -1.62
C THR A 791 -28.13 -9.18 -2.10
N GLY A 792 -29.43 -9.36 -1.82
CA GLY A 792 -30.26 -10.49 -2.28
C GLY A 792 -29.87 -11.87 -1.73
N ASN A 793 -28.92 -11.93 -0.80
CA ASN A 793 -28.34 -13.16 -0.23
C ASN A 793 -28.73 -13.38 1.25
N GLY A 794 -29.65 -12.56 1.78
CA GLY A 794 -30.13 -12.60 3.16
C GLY A 794 -29.22 -11.98 4.24
N THR A 795 -27.95 -11.65 3.96
CA THR A 795 -26.96 -11.27 5.01
C THR A 795 -27.26 -9.98 5.78
N GLY A 796 -28.14 -9.10 5.31
CA GLY A 796 -28.58 -7.93 6.06
C GLY A 796 -29.51 -8.29 7.22
N TRP A 797 -28.98 -8.86 8.31
CA TRP A 797 -29.73 -9.30 9.50
C TRP A 797 -30.39 -8.16 10.31
N SER A 798 -30.03 -6.90 10.04
CA SER A 798 -30.65 -5.70 10.62
C SER A 798 -31.64 -5.01 9.68
N LYS A 799 -31.82 -5.50 8.45
CA LYS A 799 -32.64 -4.89 7.39
C LYS A 799 -33.95 -5.66 7.24
N VAL A 800 -35.07 -4.95 7.36
CA VAL A 800 -36.41 -5.56 7.43
C VAL A 800 -36.96 -5.95 6.06
N TRP A 801 -36.52 -5.28 4.99
CA TRP A 801 -36.78 -5.64 3.60
C TRP A 801 -35.57 -6.34 2.97
N GLU A 802 -35.82 -7.17 1.97
CA GLU A 802 -34.80 -7.76 1.10
C GLU A 802 -35.18 -7.55 -0.37
N ASP A 803 -34.24 -7.06 -1.16
CA ASP A 803 -34.38 -6.89 -2.62
C ASP A 803 -34.24 -8.25 -3.33
N LYS A 804 -35.18 -8.56 -4.21
CA LYS A 804 -35.23 -9.81 -5.00
C LYS A 804 -35.06 -9.57 -6.50
N GLY A 805 -34.54 -8.42 -6.88
CA GLY A 805 -34.20 -8.05 -8.25
C GLY A 805 -35.26 -7.19 -8.95
N ALA A 806 -34.97 -6.87 -10.20
CA ALA A 806 -35.91 -6.18 -11.09
C ALA A 806 -37.10 -7.06 -11.48
N CYS A 807 -38.19 -6.42 -11.88
CA CYS A 807 -39.33 -7.02 -12.56
C CYS A 807 -39.57 -6.37 -13.93
#